data_AF-A0A3Q7I9K4-F1
#
_entry.id   AF-A0A3Q7I9K4-F1
#
_cell.length_a   1.000
_cell.length_b   1.000
_cell.length_c   1.000
_cell.angle_alpha   90.00
_cell.angle_beta   90.00
_cell.angle_gamma   90.00
#
_symmetry.space_group_name_H-M   'P 1'
#
loop_
_entity.id
_entity.type
_entity.pdbx_description
1 polymer ?
#
loop_
_entity_poly.entity_id
_entity_poly.type
_entity_poly.pdbx_seq_one_letter_code
_entity_poly.pdbx_strand_id
1 'polypeptide(L)'
;MQDGFNSTKFGLLVKDVKYALRTQINNNNNLVLVDTLQRMGIEHHFQQEIQSILQKEYEQNTCFLKYQNHHDISLCFRLLRQEGYHVSADVFKKLKNNDDGTFGLNLNQDVNGLIGLYEASQLGVEGEYILDEIAKFSGDHLNACLANSDEARIIKETLKYPYHKSLSRWKNKSFINNFKGINGWGKNTLKELANMDYFITKEIHQHELAQVFRWWKSLGLAEELKLLRDQPLKWYTWPMAMLTDPKMSQERIELAKCISFVYVIDDIFDVYGTIEELTLFTQAVHSAFLIEAKWFACGMVPTTDEYLKNGLVSSGVYVALIHLFYILGLGVSSMHLQDISLMSTSIAKILRLWDDLGSAKDENQEGKDGSYVEYYMKENKDSSMELAREHVIKLIEDEWKQLNKEHFCLMSQSTRSFSKASLNSARMVSLMYSYDDKQSLPILQEYIKSMLDVKEAREYLSKKNEKLKTKQERISECEPEVENISIPLLEEESIGDVNQLSNKAGKEFDRLPLCGTSDFAYEDSSFKQEEFLPTSNSVSDEFGLQVEVEEKKVASFNGNEGVVFEVSNINAFGQSFRDYNAKSERQKSVEEFYRVQHINQTYDYVTKMRKEYGKLNKIEMSIWDCCELLNDVVDDSDPDLDEPQIEHLLQTAEAIRKDYPNEDWLHLTGLIHDLGKVLLHPSFGELPQWAVVGDTFPLGCAFDESIVHHKYFKENQDINNMIYNTKNGVYEEGCGLNKVVMSWGHDDYMYLVAKENGTTLPYAALFVIRYHSFYALHKSGAYKHLMNEEDKENIKWLNIFNKYDLYSKSSVRIDVENVKPYYLSLIQKYFPKILRW
;
A
#
# COMPACT_ATOMS: atom_id res chain seq x y z
N MET A 1 30.22 -2.54 -9.62
CA MET A 1 31.19 -2.26 -8.52
C MET A 1 30.75 -1.11 -7.63
N GLN A 2 30.26 0.03 -8.15
CA GLN A 2 29.78 1.13 -7.30
C GLN A 2 28.57 0.73 -6.43
N ASP A 3 27.63 -0.07 -6.94
CA ASP A 3 26.39 -0.41 -6.22
C ASP A 3 26.64 -1.26 -4.96
N GLY A 4 27.53 -2.25 -5.05
CA GLY A 4 27.97 -3.06 -3.90
C GLY A 4 28.71 -2.24 -2.83
N PHE A 5 29.47 -1.21 -3.24
CA PHE A 5 30.13 -0.30 -2.30
C PHE A 5 29.12 0.62 -1.59
N ASN A 6 28.12 1.13 -2.32
CA ASN A 6 27.06 1.97 -1.77
C ASN A 6 26.15 1.19 -0.80
N SER A 7 25.73 -0.04 -1.16
CA SER A 7 24.95 -0.92 -0.27
C SER A 7 25.69 -1.23 1.02
N THR A 8 26.98 -1.61 0.92
CA THR A 8 27.84 -1.86 2.10
C THR A 8 27.96 -0.62 2.99
N LYS A 9 28.15 0.56 2.41
CA LYS A 9 28.26 1.83 3.15
C LYS A 9 26.95 2.23 3.83
N PHE A 10 25.81 2.09 3.15
CA PHE A 10 24.49 2.36 3.72
C PHE A 10 24.23 1.49 4.96
N GLY A 11 24.48 0.18 4.85
CA GLY A 11 24.34 -0.76 5.97
C GLY A 11 25.24 -0.43 7.17
N LEU A 12 26.45 0.10 6.93
CA LEU A 12 27.34 0.58 8.00
C LEU A 12 26.78 1.84 8.68
N LEU A 13 26.33 2.84 7.91
CA LEU A 13 25.74 4.06 8.47
C LEU A 13 24.48 3.77 9.31
N VAL A 14 23.62 2.85 8.86
CA VAL A 14 22.46 2.39 9.66
C VAL A 14 22.91 1.71 10.96
N LYS A 15 23.95 0.86 10.92
CA LYS A 15 24.52 0.21 12.12
C LYS A 15 25.11 1.24 13.10
N ASP A 16 25.84 2.24 12.61
CA ASP A 16 26.41 3.32 13.44
C ASP A 16 25.32 4.13 14.16
N VAL A 17 24.22 4.46 13.46
CA VAL A 17 23.09 5.19 14.06
C VAL A 17 22.33 4.31 15.04
N LYS A 18 22.12 3.01 14.76
CA LYS A 18 21.56 2.05 15.74
C LYS A 18 22.42 1.92 16.99
N TYR A 19 23.74 1.88 16.84
CA TYR A 19 24.68 1.86 17.96
C TYR A 19 24.62 3.16 18.77
N ALA A 20 24.56 4.32 18.11
CA ALA A 20 24.41 5.62 18.76
C ALA A 20 23.09 5.73 19.54
N LEU A 21 21.97 5.30 18.95
CA LEU A 21 20.67 5.23 19.63
C LEU A 21 20.77 4.35 20.88
N ARG A 22 21.27 3.12 20.75
CA ARG A 22 21.39 2.15 21.86
C ARG A 22 22.34 2.59 22.97
N THR A 23 23.46 3.23 22.64
CA THR A 23 24.42 3.73 23.65
C THR A 23 23.94 5.01 24.33
N GLN A 24 23.23 5.88 23.61
CA GLN A 24 22.66 7.09 24.20
C GLN A 24 21.41 6.85 25.04
N ILE A 25 20.80 5.64 25.06
CA ILE A 25 19.67 5.25 25.93
C ILE A 25 19.82 5.74 27.39
N ASN A 26 21.05 5.93 27.89
CA ASN A 26 21.34 6.41 29.25
C ASN A 26 21.62 7.92 29.41
N ASN A 27 21.50 8.73 28.35
CA ASN A 27 21.78 10.16 28.30
C ASN A 27 20.54 10.98 27.90
N ASN A 28 20.44 12.24 28.34
CA ASN A 28 19.29 13.13 28.08
C ASN A 28 19.06 13.55 26.61
N ASN A 29 19.93 13.17 25.66
CA ASN A 29 19.88 13.64 24.27
C ASN A 29 19.03 12.80 23.32
N ASN A 30 18.48 11.66 23.78
CA ASN A 30 17.79 10.69 22.91
C ASN A 30 16.62 11.30 22.14
N LEU A 31 15.80 12.11 22.79
CA LEU A 31 14.63 12.74 22.17
C LEU A 31 15.02 13.66 21.01
N VAL A 32 16.14 14.38 21.13
CA VAL A 32 16.67 15.23 20.05
C VAL A 32 17.14 14.38 18.86
N LEU A 33 17.71 13.20 19.12
CA LEU A 33 18.07 12.26 18.07
C LEU A 33 16.84 11.64 17.38
N VAL A 34 15.84 11.20 18.13
CA VAL A 34 14.56 10.70 17.59
C VAL A 34 13.90 11.75 16.69
N ASP A 35 13.79 13.00 17.17
CA ASP A 35 13.23 14.12 16.42
C ASP A 35 14.04 14.43 15.15
N THR A 36 15.37 14.37 15.24
CA THR A 36 16.25 14.55 14.08
C THR A 36 16.01 13.47 13.02
N LEU A 37 15.83 12.20 13.41
CA LEU A 37 15.55 11.10 12.48
C LEU A 37 14.19 11.26 11.78
N GLN A 38 13.14 11.63 12.54
CA GLN A 38 11.80 11.91 12.01
C GLN A 38 11.77 13.13 11.07
N ARG A 39 12.49 14.21 11.40
CA ARG A 39 12.63 15.38 10.52
C ARG A 39 13.45 15.08 9.27
N MET A 40 14.38 14.12 9.34
CA MET A 40 15.16 13.61 8.21
C MET A 40 14.41 12.55 7.37
N GLY A 41 13.23 12.08 7.79
CA GLY A 41 12.43 11.09 7.06
C GLY A 41 13.02 9.67 7.02
N ILE A 42 13.99 9.38 7.90
CA ILE A 42 14.74 8.11 7.98
C ILE A 42 14.40 7.28 9.22
N GLU A 43 13.39 7.68 9.99
CA GLU A 43 12.93 7.01 11.22
C GLU A 43 12.49 5.55 10.99
N HIS A 44 12.08 5.22 9.77
CA HIS A 44 11.63 3.88 9.39
C HIS A 44 12.73 2.81 9.51
N HIS A 45 14.02 3.18 9.43
CA HIS A 45 15.14 2.28 9.70
C HIS A 45 15.34 1.92 11.18
N PHE A 46 14.73 2.70 12.09
CA PHE A 46 15.05 2.75 13.52
C PHE A 46 13.83 2.56 14.44
N GLN A 47 12.71 2.04 13.92
CA GLN A 47 11.44 1.95 14.66
C GLN A 47 11.58 1.25 16.04
N GLN A 48 12.34 0.15 16.10
CA GLN A 48 12.58 -0.60 17.34
C GLN A 48 13.38 0.22 18.37
N GLU A 49 14.47 0.87 17.93
CA GLU A 49 15.26 1.75 18.79
C GLU A 49 14.46 2.97 19.29
N ILE A 50 13.67 3.60 18.41
CA ILE A 50 12.81 4.74 18.74
C ILE A 50 11.74 4.33 19.77
N GLN A 51 11.07 3.19 19.57
CA GLN A 51 10.06 2.69 20.50
C GLN A 51 10.67 2.38 21.87
N SER A 52 11.86 1.76 21.92
CA SER A 52 12.56 1.48 23.19
C SER A 52 12.94 2.76 23.95
N ILE A 53 13.41 3.79 23.24
CA ILE A 53 13.72 5.11 23.81
C ILE A 53 12.46 5.76 24.38
N LEU A 54 11.38 5.83 23.61
CA LEU A 54 10.15 6.51 24.03
C LEU A 54 9.41 5.76 25.15
N GLN A 55 9.43 4.43 25.14
CA GLN A 55 8.94 3.63 26.26
C GLN A 55 9.70 3.94 27.56
N LYS A 56 11.04 3.94 27.52
CA LYS A 56 11.86 4.28 28.69
C LYS A 56 11.59 5.70 29.18
N GLU A 57 11.48 6.66 28.27
CA GLU A 57 11.14 8.04 28.63
C GLU A 57 9.72 8.14 29.21
N TYR A 58 8.74 7.38 28.72
CA TYR A 58 7.39 7.35 29.32
C TYR A 58 7.40 6.79 30.74
N GLU A 59 8.03 5.63 30.95
CA GLU A 59 8.12 4.94 32.24
C GLU A 59 8.87 5.79 33.30
N GLN A 60 9.92 6.51 32.89
CA GLN A 60 10.76 7.29 33.80
C GLN A 60 10.26 8.72 34.06
N ASN A 61 9.32 9.25 33.27
CA ASN A 61 8.90 10.66 33.33
C ASN A 61 7.40 10.88 33.51
N THR A 62 6.70 9.98 34.19
CA THR A 62 5.25 10.11 34.50
C THR A 62 4.84 11.46 35.11
N CYS A 63 5.77 12.24 35.67
CA CYS A 63 5.57 13.58 36.23
C CYS A 63 6.33 14.72 35.51
N PHE A 64 7.15 14.44 34.48
CA PHE A 64 7.96 15.42 33.73
C PHE A 64 8.84 16.37 34.59
N LEU A 65 9.17 15.99 35.83
CA LEU A 65 9.91 16.84 36.78
C LEU A 65 11.40 17.01 36.42
N LYS A 66 11.98 16.12 35.59
CA LYS A 66 13.41 16.23 35.19
C LYS A 66 13.68 17.37 34.23
N TYR A 67 12.69 17.79 33.44
CA TYR A 67 12.86 18.82 32.41
C TYR A 67 12.64 20.22 32.98
N GLN A 68 13.69 21.03 32.90
CA GLN A 68 13.76 22.38 33.45
C GLN A 68 13.54 23.49 32.41
N ASN A 69 13.67 23.19 31.11
CA ASN A 69 13.45 24.15 30.02
C ASN A 69 12.20 23.80 29.20
N HIS A 70 11.65 24.79 28.49
CA HIS A 70 10.40 24.68 27.74
C HIS A 70 10.52 23.75 26.53
N HIS A 71 11.67 23.81 25.83
CA HIS A 71 11.96 22.99 24.67
C HIS A 71 11.83 21.49 24.97
N ASP A 72 12.50 21.00 26.01
CA ASP A 72 12.58 19.56 26.30
C ASP A 72 11.27 18.99 26.84
N ILE A 73 10.50 19.78 27.60
CA ILE A 73 9.12 19.40 28.02
C ILE A 73 8.26 19.21 26.77
N SER A 74 8.27 20.18 25.87
CA SER A 74 7.43 20.21 24.67
C SER A 74 7.84 19.12 23.66
N LEU A 75 9.14 18.89 23.52
CA LEU A 75 9.72 17.82 22.71
C LEU A 75 9.32 16.44 23.23
N CYS A 76 9.45 16.20 24.54
CA CYS A 76 9.07 14.94 25.17
C CYS A 76 7.56 14.67 25.06
N PHE A 77 6.74 15.67 25.39
CA PHE A 77 5.28 15.62 25.24
C PHE A 77 4.86 15.26 23.80
N ARG A 78 5.43 15.96 22.81
CA ARG A 78 5.12 15.75 21.40
C ARG A 78 5.52 14.34 20.95
N LEU A 79 6.77 13.93 21.15
CA LEU A 79 7.25 12.63 20.67
C LEU A 79 6.50 11.45 21.31
N LEU A 80 6.15 11.56 22.58
CA LEU A 80 5.33 10.57 23.28
C LEU A 80 3.92 10.48 22.67
N ARG A 81 3.22 11.61 22.50
CA ARG A 81 1.89 11.61 21.86
C ARG A 81 1.94 11.11 20.41
N GLN A 82 2.95 11.49 19.63
CA GLN A 82 3.15 11.07 18.24
C GLN A 82 3.29 9.54 18.08
N GLU A 83 3.70 8.82 19.11
CA GLU A 83 3.78 7.35 19.10
C GLU A 83 2.66 6.64 19.90
N GLY A 84 1.65 7.39 20.35
CA GLY A 84 0.43 6.87 21.00
C GLY A 84 0.45 6.86 22.54
N TYR A 85 1.47 7.42 23.19
CA TYR A 85 1.52 7.46 24.65
C TYR A 85 0.57 8.52 25.22
N HIS A 86 -0.25 8.13 26.21
CA HIS A 86 -1.16 9.05 26.89
C HIS A 86 -0.38 9.99 27.83
N VAL A 87 -0.11 11.21 27.36
CA VAL A 87 0.49 12.29 28.15
C VAL A 87 -0.54 13.41 28.33
N SER A 88 -0.88 13.77 29.57
CA SER A 88 -1.82 14.87 29.85
C SER A 88 -1.21 16.24 29.52
N ALA A 89 -2.00 17.11 28.88
CA ALA A 89 -1.63 18.51 28.64
C ALA A 89 -1.40 19.33 29.92
N ASP A 90 -1.85 18.83 31.08
CA ASP A 90 -1.61 19.43 32.39
C ASP A 90 -0.12 19.57 32.73
N VAL A 91 0.77 18.85 32.04
CA VAL A 91 2.23 19.04 32.14
C VAL A 91 2.66 20.49 31.90
N PHE A 92 1.90 21.26 31.12
CA PHE A 92 2.19 22.66 30.84
C PHE A 92 1.60 23.64 31.87
N LYS A 93 0.75 23.20 32.81
CA LYS A 93 0.25 24.07 33.90
C LYS A 93 1.39 24.65 34.74
N LYS A 94 2.50 23.92 34.88
CA LYS A 94 3.73 24.38 35.57
C LYS A 94 4.47 25.54 34.87
N LEU A 95 4.06 25.91 33.65
CA LEU A 95 4.61 27.05 32.90
C LEU A 95 3.79 28.34 33.06
N LYS A 96 2.65 28.26 33.75
CA LYS A 96 1.85 29.42 34.11
C LYS A 96 2.38 30.06 35.40
N ASN A 97 2.31 31.38 35.48
CA ASN A 97 2.58 32.11 36.73
C ASN A 97 1.48 31.80 37.74
N ASN A 98 1.86 31.64 39.02
CA ASN A 98 0.90 31.40 40.09
C ASN A 98 -0.01 32.62 40.37
N ASP A 99 0.43 33.82 40.01
CA ASP A 99 -0.19 35.07 40.43
C ASP A 99 -1.31 35.56 39.47
N ASP A 100 -1.19 35.27 38.17
CA ASP A 100 -2.14 35.71 37.13
C ASP A 100 -2.62 34.59 36.18
N GLY A 101 -2.06 33.38 36.27
CA GLY A 101 -2.42 32.25 35.42
C GLY A 101 -1.99 32.38 33.95
N THR A 102 -1.18 33.39 33.60
CA THR A 102 -0.61 33.60 32.26
C THR A 102 0.73 32.87 32.11
N PHE A 103 1.22 32.70 30.89
CA PHE A 103 2.55 32.16 30.63
C PHE A 103 3.65 33.19 30.91
N GLY A 104 4.69 32.80 31.65
CA GLY A 104 5.68 33.73 32.20
C GLY A 104 6.56 34.44 31.16
N LEU A 105 6.81 35.74 31.36
CA LEU A 105 7.56 36.63 30.46
C LEU A 105 8.97 36.15 30.05
N ASN A 106 9.58 35.26 30.84
CA ASN A 106 10.87 34.64 30.51
C ASN A 106 10.81 33.75 29.25
N LEU A 107 9.62 33.35 28.79
CA LEU A 107 9.40 32.65 27.52
C LEU A 107 9.74 33.50 26.30
N ASN A 108 9.65 34.83 26.40
CA ASN A 108 9.72 35.76 25.27
C ASN A 108 11.11 35.87 24.65
N GLN A 109 12.13 35.23 25.23
CA GLN A 109 13.52 35.24 24.77
C GLN A 109 14.01 33.85 24.29
N ASP A 110 13.22 32.79 24.46
CA ASP A 110 13.58 31.41 24.06
C ASP A 110 12.81 30.99 22.80
N VAL A 111 13.32 31.40 21.63
CA VAL A 111 12.71 31.08 20.32
C VAL A 111 12.56 29.56 20.11
N ASN A 112 13.52 28.75 20.58
CA ASN A 112 13.45 27.29 20.45
C ASN A 112 12.39 26.68 21.39
N GLY A 113 12.25 27.21 22.60
CA GLY A 113 11.16 26.88 23.52
C GLY A 113 9.80 27.24 22.95
N LEU A 114 9.65 28.43 22.35
CA LEU A 114 8.42 28.87 21.69
C LEU A 114 8.06 27.99 20.48
N ILE A 115 9.03 27.65 19.62
CA ILE A 115 8.84 26.67 18.52
C ILE A 115 8.41 25.31 19.08
N GLY A 116 9.08 24.83 20.13
CA GLY A 116 8.75 23.56 20.78
C GLY A 116 7.31 23.53 21.30
N LEU A 117 6.88 24.59 21.99
CA LEU A 117 5.53 24.77 22.51
C LEU A 117 4.48 24.84 21.39
N TYR A 118 4.76 25.58 20.32
CA TYR A 118 3.87 25.69 19.17
C TYR A 118 3.70 24.35 18.45
N GLU A 119 4.77 23.58 18.26
CA GLU A 119 4.70 22.24 17.66
C GLU A 119 3.98 21.24 18.56
N ALA A 120 4.14 21.35 19.89
CA ALA A 120 3.45 20.50 20.86
C ALA A 120 1.94 20.76 20.91
N SER A 121 1.49 22.01 20.81
CA SER A 121 0.07 22.35 20.87
C SER A 121 -0.76 21.76 19.73
N GLN A 122 -0.15 21.47 18.58
CA GLN A 122 -0.84 20.87 17.43
C GLN A 122 -1.31 19.43 17.66
N LEU A 123 -0.88 18.80 18.76
CA LEU A 123 -1.30 17.47 19.20
C LEU A 123 -2.44 17.50 20.22
N GLY A 124 -3.11 18.65 20.38
CA GLY A 124 -4.28 18.77 21.24
C GLY A 124 -5.48 17.98 20.72
N VAL A 125 -6.29 17.51 21.66
CA VAL A 125 -7.60 16.92 21.41
C VAL A 125 -8.70 17.81 22.00
N GLU A 126 -9.96 17.52 21.70
CA GLU A 126 -11.10 18.28 22.23
C GLU A 126 -11.09 18.32 23.76
N GLY A 127 -11.35 19.50 24.34
CA GLY A 127 -11.34 19.76 25.78
C GLY A 127 -9.97 20.16 26.37
N GLU A 128 -8.87 20.09 25.61
CA GLU A 128 -7.53 20.47 26.10
C GLU A 128 -7.21 21.95 25.89
N TYR A 129 -8.03 22.84 26.46
CA TYR A 129 -7.94 24.31 26.29
C TYR A 129 -6.56 24.91 26.57
N ILE A 130 -5.75 24.29 27.44
CA ILE A 130 -4.37 24.75 27.70
C ILE A 130 -3.47 24.68 26.45
N LEU A 131 -3.72 23.74 25.53
CA LEU A 131 -2.95 23.65 24.28
C LEU A 131 -3.40 24.72 23.29
N ASP A 132 -4.69 25.09 23.25
CA ASP A 132 -5.18 26.23 22.47
C ASP A 132 -4.57 27.55 22.98
N GLU A 133 -4.50 27.74 24.30
CA GLU A 133 -3.80 28.89 24.90
C GLU A 133 -2.31 28.91 24.56
N ILE A 134 -1.63 27.75 24.56
CA ILE A 134 -0.21 27.64 24.18
C ILE A 134 -0.02 27.93 22.68
N ALA A 135 -0.89 27.41 21.81
CA ALA A 135 -0.84 27.68 20.37
C ALA A 135 -0.92 29.17 20.08
N LYS A 136 -1.86 29.87 20.73
CA LYS A 136 -1.99 31.33 20.64
C LYS A 136 -0.78 32.05 21.23
N PHE A 137 -0.42 31.77 22.48
CA PHE A 137 0.69 32.43 23.17
C PHE A 137 2.01 32.30 22.39
N SER A 138 2.38 31.07 22.00
CA SER A 138 3.60 30.84 21.25
C SER A 138 3.53 31.41 19.83
N GLY A 139 2.38 31.32 19.16
CA GLY A 139 2.15 31.89 17.83
C GLY A 139 2.32 33.42 17.80
N ASP A 140 1.70 34.13 18.74
CA ASP A 140 1.77 35.60 18.85
C ASP A 140 3.22 36.07 19.09
N HIS A 141 3.95 35.41 19.99
CA HIS A 141 5.35 35.74 20.29
C HIS A 141 6.30 35.39 19.14
N LEU A 142 6.11 34.24 18.48
CA LEU A 142 6.87 33.85 17.29
C LEU A 142 6.66 34.86 16.14
N ASN A 143 5.43 35.32 15.91
CA ASN A 143 5.15 36.39 14.96
C ASN A 143 5.89 37.70 15.31
N ALA A 144 5.93 38.08 16.59
CA ALA A 144 6.68 39.26 17.04
C ALA A 144 8.21 39.11 16.84
N CYS A 145 8.75 37.89 16.96
CA CYS A 145 10.17 37.61 16.73
C CYS A 145 10.60 37.72 15.25
N LEU A 146 9.67 37.61 14.28
CA LEU A 146 9.99 37.63 12.84
C LEU A 146 10.79 38.86 12.38
N ALA A 147 10.63 40.01 13.04
CA ALA A 147 11.33 41.24 12.68
C ALA A 147 12.80 41.29 13.13
N ASN A 148 13.22 40.42 14.06
CA ASN A 148 14.46 40.60 14.84
C ASN A 148 15.31 39.32 14.99
N SER A 149 15.04 38.25 14.21
CA SER A 149 15.65 36.92 14.39
C SER A 149 16.30 36.41 13.09
N ASP A 150 17.52 35.88 13.20
CA ASP A 150 18.21 35.17 12.12
C ASP A 150 17.47 33.87 11.71
N GLU A 151 16.62 33.35 12.61
CA GLU A 151 15.75 32.20 12.43
C GLU A 151 14.38 32.52 11.80
N ALA A 152 14.12 33.77 11.38
CA ALA A 152 12.82 34.22 10.86
C ALA A 152 12.22 33.31 9.76
N ARG A 153 13.06 32.67 8.93
CA ARG A 153 12.61 31.67 7.95
C ARG A 153 12.02 30.41 8.62
N ILE A 154 12.69 29.88 9.65
CA ILE A 154 12.24 28.69 10.40
C ILE A 154 10.95 29.03 11.14
N ILE A 155 10.89 30.19 11.78
CA ILE A 155 9.68 30.67 12.47
C ILE A 155 8.49 30.73 11.50
N LYS A 156 8.65 31.36 10.34
CA LYS A 156 7.61 31.47 9.31
C LYS A 156 7.19 30.10 8.75
N GLU A 157 8.14 29.18 8.58
CA GLU A 157 7.87 27.80 8.15
C GLU A 157 7.08 27.02 9.20
N THR A 158 7.45 27.10 10.48
CA THR A 158 6.73 26.46 11.60
C THR A 158 5.32 27.00 11.77
N LEU A 159 5.12 28.32 11.74
CA LEU A 159 3.80 28.94 11.92
C LEU A 159 2.85 28.62 10.75
N LYS A 160 3.35 28.63 9.51
CA LYS A 160 2.51 28.31 8.35
C LYS A 160 2.30 26.80 8.17
N TYR A 161 3.28 26.00 8.58
CA TYR A 161 3.30 24.56 8.41
C TYR A 161 3.93 23.92 9.66
N PRO A 162 3.17 23.61 10.72
CA PRO A 162 3.69 22.81 11.82
C PRO A 162 3.97 21.37 11.38
N TYR A 163 4.96 20.70 11.97
CA TYR A 163 5.34 19.34 11.56
C TYR A 163 4.24 18.32 11.80
N HIS A 164 3.39 18.48 12.81
CA HIS A 164 2.30 17.51 13.04
C HIS A 164 1.23 17.52 11.95
N LYS A 165 0.96 18.68 11.32
CA LYS A 165 -0.05 18.86 10.26
C LYS A 165 0.55 18.91 8.83
N SER A 166 1.83 18.57 8.65
CA SER A 166 2.50 18.60 7.34
C SER A 166 3.38 17.37 7.09
N LEU A 167 3.66 17.08 5.82
CA LEU A 167 4.62 16.02 5.46
C LEU A 167 6.06 16.44 5.77
N SER A 168 6.78 15.61 6.54
CA SER A 168 8.20 15.84 6.90
C SER A 168 9.11 15.85 5.67
N ARG A 169 8.89 14.93 4.72
CA ARG A 169 9.71 14.76 3.50
C ARG A 169 9.81 16.02 2.64
N TRP A 170 8.77 16.86 2.59
CA TRP A 170 8.83 18.16 1.88
C TRP A 170 9.81 19.14 2.56
N LYS A 171 9.83 19.20 3.90
CA LYS A 171 10.71 20.11 4.67
C LYS A 171 12.16 19.59 4.79
N ASN A 172 12.35 18.31 4.52
CA ASN A 172 13.58 17.54 4.79
C ASN A 172 14.85 18.17 4.20
N LYS A 173 14.84 18.58 2.92
CA LYS A 173 16.05 19.13 2.26
C LYS A 173 16.61 20.36 2.96
N SER A 174 15.73 21.26 3.43
CA SER A 174 16.16 22.44 4.20
C SER A 174 16.72 22.06 5.57
N PHE A 175 16.10 21.08 6.23
CA PHE A 175 16.56 20.55 7.52
C PHE A 175 17.94 19.88 7.40
N ILE A 176 18.12 18.92 6.49
CA ILE A 176 19.40 18.25 6.19
C ILE A 176 20.49 19.28 5.90
N ASN A 177 20.22 20.28 5.05
CA ASN A 177 21.22 21.27 4.66
C ASN A 177 21.71 22.09 5.86
N ASN A 178 20.79 22.54 6.72
CA ASN A 178 21.10 23.38 7.88
C ASN A 178 21.53 22.60 9.14
N PHE A 179 21.42 21.27 9.15
CA PHE A 179 21.75 20.44 10.31
C PHE A 179 23.22 20.59 10.74
N LYS A 180 23.42 21.00 12.01
CA LYS A 180 24.75 21.28 12.60
C LYS A 180 25.33 20.08 13.37
N GLY A 181 24.58 18.99 13.56
CA GLY A 181 24.92 17.88 14.45
C GLY A 181 24.31 18.02 15.84
N ILE A 182 24.21 16.92 16.57
CA ILE A 182 23.69 16.86 17.95
C ILE A 182 24.89 16.82 18.89
N ASN A 183 25.15 17.90 19.62
CA ASN A 183 26.30 18.02 20.55
C ASN A 183 27.64 17.62 19.92
N GLY A 184 27.85 17.98 18.64
CA GLY A 184 29.04 17.65 17.85
C GLY A 184 29.00 16.30 17.12
N TRP A 185 28.06 15.40 17.46
CA TRP A 185 27.90 14.10 16.80
C TRP A 185 26.94 14.15 15.60
N GLY A 186 27.04 13.16 14.71
CA GLY A 186 26.01 12.84 13.71
C GLY A 186 25.94 13.76 12.48
N LYS A 187 26.59 14.93 12.48
CA LYS A 187 26.48 15.92 11.38
C LYS A 187 26.73 15.30 10.00
N ASN A 188 27.80 14.53 9.83
CA ASN A 188 28.14 13.91 8.55
C ASN A 188 27.37 12.59 8.36
N THR A 189 27.39 11.71 9.36
CA THR A 189 26.74 10.39 9.35
C THR A 189 25.25 10.46 9.01
N LEU A 190 24.48 11.31 9.70
CA LEU A 190 23.03 11.43 9.50
C LEU A 190 22.70 12.11 8.17
N LYS A 191 23.45 13.15 7.77
CA LYS A 191 23.26 13.80 6.46
C LYS A 191 23.57 12.86 5.30
N GLU A 192 24.63 12.06 5.42
CA GLU A 192 24.99 11.09 4.39
C GLU A 192 23.95 9.97 4.30
N LEU A 193 23.51 9.42 5.44
CA LEU A 193 22.46 8.41 5.48
C LEU A 193 21.14 8.94 4.88
N ALA A 194 20.69 10.13 5.30
CA ALA A 194 19.47 10.74 4.80
C ALA A 194 19.53 11.06 3.30
N ASN A 195 20.69 11.46 2.78
CA ASN A 195 20.89 11.64 1.34
C ASN A 195 20.84 10.29 0.59
N MET A 196 21.47 9.24 1.10
CA MET A 196 21.43 7.91 0.48
C MET A 196 20.01 7.33 0.47
N ASP A 197 19.29 7.41 1.59
CA ASP A 197 17.90 6.98 1.73
C ASP A 197 16.97 7.72 0.76
N TYR A 198 17.16 9.04 0.65
CA TYR A 198 16.45 9.88 -0.30
C TYR A 198 16.66 9.44 -1.76
N PHE A 199 17.88 9.06 -2.16
CA PHE A 199 18.15 8.56 -3.51
C PHE A 199 17.51 7.18 -3.75
N ILE A 200 17.63 6.25 -2.80
CA ILE A 200 17.00 4.91 -2.87
C ILE A 200 15.48 5.06 -3.03
N THR A 201 14.86 5.88 -2.18
CA THR A 201 13.42 6.14 -2.18
C THR A 201 12.95 6.80 -3.50
N LYS A 202 13.75 7.72 -4.05
CA LYS A 202 13.46 8.36 -5.35
C LYS A 202 13.44 7.34 -6.49
N GLU A 203 14.45 6.48 -6.60
CA GLU A 203 14.49 5.44 -7.66
C GLU A 203 13.29 4.48 -7.55
N ILE A 204 12.96 4.06 -6.33
CA ILE A 204 11.77 3.23 -6.04
C ILE A 204 10.49 3.93 -6.53
N HIS A 205 10.27 5.20 -6.19
CA HIS A 205 9.09 5.95 -6.64
C HIS A 205 9.05 6.18 -8.16
N GLN A 206 10.20 6.31 -8.83
CA GLN A 206 10.25 6.41 -10.29
C GLN A 206 9.85 5.08 -10.96
N HIS A 207 10.28 3.93 -10.40
CA HIS A 207 9.87 2.61 -10.88
C HIS A 207 8.38 2.33 -10.64
N GLU A 208 7.85 2.69 -9.47
CA GLU A 208 6.41 2.62 -9.14
C GLU A 208 5.57 3.47 -10.10
N LEU A 209 5.96 4.73 -10.30
CA LEU A 209 5.28 5.64 -11.21
C LEU A 209 5.29 5.13 -12.65
N ALA A 210 6.39 4.52 -13.12
CA ALA A 210 6.47 3.88 -14.43
C ALA A 210 5.56 2.64 -14.57
N GLN A 211 5.23 1.96 -13.47
CA GLN A 211 4.20 0.91 -13.46
C GLN A 211 2.79 1.51 -13.52
N VAL A 212 2.49 2.52 -12.70
CA VAL A 212 1.20 3.22 -12.68
C VAL A 212 0.89 3.84 -14.05
N PHE A 213 1.86 4.49 -14.72
CA PHE A 213 1.67 5.03 -16.07
C PHE A 213 1.42 3.95 -17.13
N ARG A 214 2.09 2.78 -17.04
CA ARG A 214 1.87 1.66 -17.97
C ARG A 214 0.47 1.09 -17.79
N TRP A 215 0.05 0.87 -16.54
CA TRP A 215 -1.30 0.43 -16.20
C TRP A 215 -2.35 1.43 -16.70
N TRP A 216 -2.21 2.72 -16.36
CA TRP A 216 -3.17 3.77 -16.77
C TRP A 216 -3.34 3.84 -18.29
N LYS A 217 -2.24 3.83 -19.04
CA LYS A 217 -2.28 3.78 -20.52
C LYS A 217 -2.95 2.51 -21.06
N SER A 218 -2.76 1.36 -20.40
CA SER A 218 -3.38 0.10 -20.85
C SER A 218 -4.90 0.06 -20.71
N LEU A 219 -5.49 0.95 -19.90
CA LEU A 219 -6.95 1.09 -19.77
C LEU A 219 -7.61 1.85 -20.94
N GLY A 220 -6.86 2.67 -21.69
CA GLY A 220 -7.38 3.50 -22.79
C GLY A 220 -8.35 4.63 -22.38
N LEU A 221 -8.75 4.74 -21.11
CA LEU A 221 -9.81 5.64 -20.64
C LEU A 221 -9.59 7.11 -21.02
N ALA A 222 -8.35 7.61 -20.92
CA ALA A 222 -8.03 9.00 -21.27
C ALA A 222 -8.09 9.30 -22.79
N GLU A 223 -8.09 8.27 -23.65
CA GLU A 223 -8.20 8.40 -25.11
C GLU A 223 -9.67 8.38 -25.56
N GLU A 224 -10.47 7.48 -24.96
CA GLU A 224 -11.93 7.38 -25.18
C GLU A 224 -12.67 8.58 -24.56
N LEU A 225 -12.36 8.92 -23.31
CA LEU A 225 -13.05 9.93 -22.52
C LEU A 225 -12.20 11.22 -22.43
N LYS A 226 -12.28 12.04 -23.48
CA LYS A 226 -11.44 13.24 -23.73
C LYS A 226 -11.50 14.39 -22.70
N LEU A 227 -12.61 14.54 -21.98
CA LEU A 227 -12.78 15.52 -20.89
C LEU A 227 -12.25 15.02 -19.53
N LEU A 228 -11.84 13.75 -19.39
CA LEU A 228 -11.25 13.26 -18.13
C LEU A 228 -9.96 14.03 -17.79
N ARG A 229 -9.71 14.15 -16.48
CA ARG A 229 -8.39 14.47 -15.94
C ARG A 229 -7.44 13.32 -16.28
N ASP A 230 -6.38 13.61 -17.04
CA ASP A 230 -5.24 12.70 -17.29
C ASP A 230 -4.09 13.13 -16.37
N GLN A 231 -4.17 12.75 -15.09
CA GLN A 231 -3.24 13.20 -14.06
C GLN A 231 -2.67 12.07 -13.15
N PRO A 232 -2.25 10.91 -13.69
CA PRO A 232 -1.73 9.79 -12.88
C PRO A 232 -0.55 10.17 -11.97
N LEU A 233 0.24 11.19 -12.33
CA LEU A 233 1.26 11.75 -11.44
C LEU A 233 0.66 12.42 -10.19
N LYS A 234 -0.40 13.25 -10.32
CA LYS A 234 -1.10 13.89 -9.18
C LYS A 234 -1.66 12.81 -8.26
N TRP A 235 -2.35 11.82 -8.86
CA TRP A 235 -2.99 10.72 -8.14
C TRP A 235 -1.98 9.85 -7.37
N TYR A 236 -0.84 9.52 -7.99
CA TYR A 236 0.24 8.78 -7.35
C TYR A 236 0.92 9.54 -6.19
N THR A 237 0.83 10.87 -6.13
CA THR A 237 1.40 11.60 -4.97
C THR A 237 0.71 11.25 -3.65
N TRP A 238 -0.57 10.86 -3.67
CA TRP A 238 -1.30 10.45 -2.46
C TRP A 238 -0.67 9.21 -1.79
N PRO A 239 -0.53 8.04 -2.46
CA PRO A 239 0.19 6.90 -1.89
C PRO A 239 1.63 7.19 -1.48
N MET A 240 2.36 7.98 -2.29
CA MET A 240 3.74 8.40 -2.00
C MET A 240 3.87 9.19 -0.68
N ALA A 241 2.84 9.98 -0.33
CA ALA A 241 2.76 10.69 0.95
C ALA A 241 2.25 9.81 2.10
N MET A 242 1.25 8.96 1.84
CA MET A 242 0.61 8.11 2.84
C MET A 242 1.57 7.02 3.36
N LEU A 243 2.17 6.27 2.45
CA LEU A 243 2.99 5.08 2.73
C LEU A 243 4.48 5.43 2.58
N THR A 244 5.08 5.97 3.65
CA THR A 244 6.45 6.51 3.61
C THR A 244 7.56 5.48 3.68
N ASP A 245 7.31 4.25 4.17
CA ASP A 245 8.31 3.17 4.20
C ASP A 245 8.61 2.71 2.76
N PRO A 246 9.86 2.80 2.27
CA PRO A 246 10.22 2.37 0.91
C PRO A 246 9.80 0.94 0.57
N LYS A 247 9.70 0.04 1.57
CA LYS A 247 9.28 -1.36 1.38
C LYS A 247 7.83 -1.51 0.91
N MET A 248 6.96 -0.53 1.19
CA MET A 248 5.53 -0.56 0.84
C MET A 248 5.28 -0.21 -0.65
N SER A 249 6.06 -0.83 -1.54
CA SER A 249 6.10 -0.47 -2.96
C SER A 249 4.85 -0.90 -3.71
N GLN A 250 4.41 -2.14 -3.49
CA GLN A 250 3.21 -2.68 -4.13
C GLN A 250 1.95 -2.00 -3.60
N GLU A 251 1.89 -1.75 -2.30
CA GLU A 251 0.80 -1.06 -1.61
C GLU A 251 0.62 0.37 -2.15
N ARG A 252 1.72 1.07 -2.48
CA ARG A 252 1.65 2.37 -3.16
C ARG A 252 1.07 2.26 -4.57
N ILE A 253 1.47 1.25 -5.34
CA ILE A 253 0.98 1.03 -6.70
C ILE A 253 -0.52 0.70 -6.69
N GLU A 254 -0.97 -0.23 -5.85
CA GLU A 254 -2.40 -0.61 -5.79
C GLU A 254 -3.28 0.54 -5.29
N LEU A 255 -2.84 1.27 -4.26
CA LEU A 255 -3.57 2.44 -3.78
C LEU A 255 -3.62 3.56 -4.84
N ALA A 256 -2.58 3.73 -5.67
CA ALA A 256 -2.61 4.67 -6.79
C ALA A 256 -3.70 4.33 -7.81
N LYS A 257 -3.92 3.05 -8.11
CA LYS A 257 -5.00 2.60 -9.02
C LYS A 257 -6.37 2.93 -8.44
N CYS A 258 -6.58 2.65 -7.16
CA CYS A 258 -7.84 2.93 -6.46
C CYS A 258 -8.17 4.42 -6.49
N ILE A 259 -7.19 5.28 -6.18
CA ILE A 259 -7.35 6.74 -6.19
C ILE A 259 -7.55 7.27 -7.61
N SER A 260 -6.90 6.68 -8.63
CA SER A 260 -7.13 7.04 -10.03
C SER A 260 -8.59 6.83 -10.43
N PHE A 261 -9.22 5.72 -10.01
CA PHE A 261 -10.64 5.49 -10.28
C PHE A 261 -11.58 6.44 -9.52
N VAL A 262 -11.22 6.92 -8.33
CA VAL A 262 -12.00 7.97 -7.64
C VAL A 262 -12.11 9.21 -8.52
N TYR A 263 -10.98 9.74 -9.04
CA TYR A 263 -10.99 10.90 -9.94
C TYR A 263 -11.73 10.65 -11.27
N VAL A 264 -11.69 9.43 -11.81
CA VAL A 264 -12.45 9.07 -13.02
C VAL A 264 -13.95 9.06 -12.76
N ILE A 265 -14.39 8.53 -11.62
CA ILE A 265 -15.81 8.52 -11.24
C ILE A 265 -16.30 9.94 -10.99
N ASP A 266 -15.52 10.76 -10.26
CA ASP A 266 -15.76 12.18 -10.02
C ASP A 266 -15.99 12.94 -11.35
N ASP A 267 -15.09 12.81 -12.33
CA ASP A 267 -15.27 13.40 -13.67
C ASP A 267 -16.53 12.88 -14.41
N ILE A 268 -16.88 11.60 -14.25
CA ILE A 268 -18.07 11.02 -14.89
C ILE A 268 -19.33 11.70 -14.36
N PHE A 269 -19.43 11.92 -13.05
CA PHE A 269 -20.60 12.56 -12.43
C PHE A 269 -20.68 14.07 -12.68
N ASP A 270 -19.55 14.78 -12.67
CA ASP A 270 -19.56 16.24 -12.72
C ASP A 270 -19.50 16.83 -14.14
N VAL A 271 -18.87 16.12 -15.08
CA VAL A 271 -18.51 16.66 -16.40
C VAL A 271 -19.19 15.92 -17.56
N TYR A 272 -19.48 14.62 -17.41
CA TYR A 272 -19.99 13.79 -18.51
C TYR A 272 -21.48 13.46 -18.44
N GLY A 273 -21.89 12.85 -17.34
CA GLY A 273 -23.11 12.06 -17.33
C GLY A 273 -24.37 12.90 -17.26
N THR A 274 -25.36 12.54 -18.08
CA THR A 274 -26.74 13.01 -17.87
C THR A 274 -27.32 12.37 -16.60
N ILE A 275 -28.33 12.99 -15.99
CA ILE A 275 -28.95 12.45 -14.76
C ILE A 275 -29.52 11.04 -14.97
N GLU A 276 -30.00 10.75 -16.17
CA GLU A 276 -30.46 9.44 -16.61
C GLU A 276 -29.32 8.41 -16.60
N GLU A 277 -28.18 8.72 -17.24
CA GLU A 277 -27.00 7.85 -17.30
C GLU A 277 -26.36 7.66 -15.92
N LEU A 278 -26.25 8.73 -15.12
CA LEU A 278 -25.72 8.69 -13.76
C LEU A 278 -26.64 7.91 -12.82
N THR A 279 -27.96 7.96 -13.02
CA THR A 279 -28.89 7.12 -12.27
C THR A 279 -28.66 5.64 -12.56
N LEU A 280 -28.44 5.26 -13.83
CA LEU A 280 -28.12 3.88 -14.22
C LEU A 280 -26.74 3.45 -13.69
N PHE A 281 -25.72 4.30 -13.81
CA PHE A 281 -24.37 4.03 -13.27
C PHE A 281 -24.40 3.87 -11.75
N THR A 282 -25.15 4.72 -11.03
CA THR A 282 -25.37 4.60 -9.58
C THR A 282 -26.12 3.33 -9.20
N GLN A 283 -27.11 2.87 -9.98
CA GLN A 283 -27.77 1.59 -9.74
C GLN A 283 -26.79 0.41 -9.81
N ALA A 284 -25.69 0.55 -10.55
CA ALA A 284 -24.60 -0.43 -10.59
C ALA A 284 -23.51 -0.22 -9.53
N VAL A 285 -23.28 1.01 -9.03
CA VAL A 285 -22.03 1.37 -8.27
C VAL A 285 -22.25 2.09 -6.91
N HIS A 286 -23.49 2.44 -6.52
CA HIS A 286 -23.88 3.21 -5.30
C HIS A 286 -23.74 4.76 -5.41
N SER A 287 -24.28 5.50 -4.43
CA SER A 287 -25.16 6.67 -4.74
C SER A 287 -24.80 8.07 -4.20
N ALA A 288 -23.56 8.35 -3.78
CA ALA A 288 -23.23 9.68 -3.20
C ALA A 288 -23.10 10.80 -4.25
N PHE A 289 -22.32 10.58 -5.32
CA PHE A 289 -22.15 11.56 -6.40
C PHE A 289 -23.46 11.90 -7.12
N LEU A 290 -24.42 10.96 -7.17
CA LEU A 290 -25.76 11.21 -7.73
C LEU A 290 -26.55 12.26 -6.94
N ILE A 291 -26.28 12.44 -5.65
CA ILE A 291 -26.97 13.44 -4.82
C ILE A 291 -26.48 14.85 -5.20
N GLU A 292 -25.18 15.03 -5.37
CA GLU A 292 -24.57 16.29 -5.87
C GLU A 292 -25.05 16.61 -7.30
N ALA A 293 -24.98 15.64 -8.21
CA ALA A 293 -25.50 15.81 -9.58
C ALA A 293 -26.99 16.22 -9.60
N LYS A 294 -27.82 15.65 -8.70
CA LYS A 294 -29.23 16.04 -8.55
C LYS A 294 -29.42 17.43 -7.94
N TRP A 295 -28.61 17.83 -6.96
CA TRP A 295 -28.65 19.20 -6.45
C TRP A 295 -28.34 20.20 -7.55
N PHE A 296 -27.30 19.93 -8.35
CA PHE A 296 -26.90 20.76 -9.48
C PHE A 296 -27.99 20.83 -10.57
N ALA A 297 -28.42 19.69 -11.10
CA ALA A 297 -29.36 19.63 -12.23
C ALA A 297 -30.75 20.21 -11.90
N CYS A 298 -31.21 20.10 -10.65
CA CYS A 298 -32.49 20.66 -10.20
C CYS A 298 -32.37 22.09 -9.62
N GLY A 299 -31.15 22.65 -9.51
CA GLY A 299 -30.92 23.95 -8.87
C GLY A 299 -31.27 23.97 -7.37
N MET A 300 -31.23 22.82 -6.69
CA MET A 300 -31.53 22.72 -5.27
C MET A 300 -30.35 23.27 -4.45
N VAL A 301 -30.66 24.02 -3.40
CA VAL A 301 -29.68 24.57 -2.46
C VAL A 301 -29.77 23.77 -1.16
N PRO A 302 -28.90 22.76 -0.93
CA PRO A 302 -28.84 22.05 0.34
C PRO A 302 -28.40 22.99 1.48
N THR A 303 -28.70 22.60 2.72
CA THR A 303 -28.06 23.22 3.90
C THR A 303 -26.59 22.85 4.00
N THR A 304 -25.80 23.62 4.75
CA THR A 304 -24.37 23.34 4.96
C THR A 304 -24.13 21.97 5.60
N ASP A 305 -24.98 21.52 6.52
CA ASP A 305 -24.91 20.20 7.15
C ASP A 305 -25.25 19.06 6.17
N GLU A 306 -26.29 19.23 5.34
CA GLU A 306 -26.67 18.23 4.32
C GLU A 306 -25.60 18.10 3.24
N TYR A 307 -25.12 19.24 2.72
CA TYR A 307 -24.04 19.30 1.76
C TYR A 307 -22.79 18.63 2.31
N LEU A 308 -22.34 19.02 3.53
CA LEU A 308 -21.14 18.45 4.13
C LEU A 308 -21.27 16.93 4.32
N LYS A 309 -22.43 16.45 4.77
CA LYS A 309 -22.69 15.01 4.98
C LYS A 309 -22.57 14.19 3.69
N ASN A 310 -23.02 14.71 2.54
CA ASN A 310 -22.78 14.06 1.25
C ASN A 310 -21.33 14.23 0.81
N GLY A 311 -20.79 15.43 0.99
CA GLY A 311 -19.41 15.84 0.70
C GLY A 311 -18.35 14.94 1.34
N LEU A 312 -18.62 14.37 2.52
CA LEU A 312 -17.76 13.37 3.14
C LEU A 312 -17.64 12.09 2.29
N VAL A 313 -18.73 11.65 1.66
CA VAL A 313 -18.78 10.41 0.89
C VAL A 313 -18.29 10.63 -0.54
N SER A 314 -18.66 11.74 -1.19
CA SER A 314 -18.17 12.11 -2.53
C SER A 314 -16.67 12.43 -2.55
N SER A 315 -16.07 12.86 -1.43
CA SER A 315 -14.61 13.07 -1.31
C SER A 315 -13.74 11.86 -1.70
N GLY A 316 -14.31 10.66 -1.80
CA GLY A 316 -13.59 9.43 -2.11
C GLY A 316 -12.67 8.92 -0.99
N VAL A 317 -12.51 9.66 0.12
CA VAL A 317 -11.63 9.29 1.23
C VAL A 317 -12.01 7.94 1.83
N TYR A 318 -13.31 7.65 2.02
CA TYR A 318 -13.73 6.34 2.52
C TYR A 318 -13.32 5.21 1.56
N VAL A 319 -13.42 5.41 0.24
CA VAL A 319 -13.01 4.41 -0.75
C VAL A 319 -11.50 4.18 -0.65
N ALA A 320 -10.69 5.24 -0.62
CA ALA A 320 -9.24 5.14 -0.50
C ALA A 320 -8.80 4.47 0.81
N LEU A 321 -9.42 4.81 1.95
CA LEU A 321 -9.07 4.26 3.26
C LEU A 321 -9.58 2.83 3.46
N ILE A 322 -10.73 2.44 2.90
CA ILE A 322 -11.17 1.04 2.89
C ILE A 322 -10.19 0.18 2.08
N HIS A 323 -9.76 0.64 0.89
CA HIS A 323 -8.75 -0.09 0.12
C HIS A 323 -7.42 -0.17 0.88
N LEU A 324 -6.94 0.93 1.48
CA LEU A 324 -5.76 0.95 2.33
C LEU A 324 -5.85 -0.06 3.49
N PHE A 325 -7.00 -0.17 4.15
CA PHE A 325 -7.24 -1.12 5.24
C PHE A 325 -7.05 -2.58 4.81
N TYR A 326 -7.57 -2.96 3.64
CA TYR A 326 -7.36 -4.30 3.07
C TYR A 326 -5.95 -4.51 2.51
N ILE A 327 -5.36 -3.51 1.85
CA ILE A 327 -3.98 -3.52 1.33
C ILE A 327 -2.96 -3.73 2.47
N LEU A 328 -3.20 -3.15 3.64
CA LEU A 328 -2.39 -3.36 4.85
C LEU A 328 -2.75 -4.64 5.64
N GLY A 329 -3.55 -5.54 5.07
CA GLY A 329 -3.90 -6.83 5.67
C GLY A 329 -4.88 -6.79 6.85
N LEU A 330 -5.38 -5.62 7.25
CA LEU A 330 -6.19 -5.47 8.46
C LEU A 330 -7.56 -6.16 8.37
N GLY A 331 -8.11 -6.28 7.15
CA GLY A 331 -9.39 -6.98 6.92
C GLY A 331 -9.37 -8.49 7.14
N VAL A 332 -8.20 -9.08 7.44
CA VAL A 332 -8.06 -10.50 7.85
C VAL A 332 -7.90 -10.64 9.38
N SER A 333 -7.79 -9.52 10.10
CA SER A 333 -7.67 -9.47 11.56
C SER A 333 -9.04 -9.43 12.26
N SER A 334 -9.06 -9.34 13.60
CA SER A 334 -10.28 -9.13 14.39
C SER A 334 -10.81 -7.69 14.34
N MET A 335 -10.26 -6.82 13.50
CA MET A 335 -10.67 -5.43 13.37
C MET A 335 -11.75 -5.25 12.31
N HIS A 336 -12.73 -4.39 12.56
CA HIS A 336 -13.81 -4.08 11.64
C HIS A 336 -13.67 -2.66 11.07
N LEU A 337 -14.26 -2.41 9.89
CA LEU A 337 -14.28 -1.07 9.28
C LEU A 337 -14.95 0.00 10.18
N GLN A 338 -15.81 -0.43 11.11
CA GLN A 338 -16.42 0.46 12.11
C GLN A 338 -15.37 1.05 13.06
N ASP A 339 -14.31 0.31 13.39
CA ASP A 339 -13.25 0.72 14.32
C ASP A 339 -12.36 1.85 13.75
N ILE A 340 -12.33 2.02 12.42
CA ILE A 340 -11.61 3.09 11.71
C ILE A 340 -12.52 4.19 11.15
N SER A 341 -13.84 4.08 11.36
CA SER A 341 -14.84 4.93 10.72
C SER A 341 -14.73 6.40 11.12
N LEU A 342 -14.50 6.69 12.41
CA LEU A 342 -14.34 8.06 12.92
C LEU A 342 -13.09 8.74 12.35
N MET A 343 -11.94 8.03 12.34
CA MET A 343 -10.72 8.56 11.72
C MET A 343 -10.92 8.88 10.24
N SER A 344 -11.58 7.98 9.51
CA SER A 344 -11.90 8.17 8.09
C SER A 344 -12.85 9.36 7.86
N THR A 345 -13.82 9.55 8.76
CA THR A 345 -14.77 10.67 8.75
C THR A 345 -14.07 12.01 8.95
N SER A 346 -13.15 12.10 9.92
CA SER A 346 -12.37 13.33 10.15
C SER A 346 -11.47 13.67 8.97
N ILE A 347 -10.84 12.67 8.32
CA ILE A 347 -10.02 12.90 7.12
C ILE A 347 -10.88 13.36 5.95
N ALA A 348 -12.05 12.74 5.74
CA ALA A 348 -13.01 13.15 4.70
C ALA A 348 -13.48 14.58 4.89
N LYS A 349 -13.79 14.98 6.14
CA LYS A 349 -14.21 16.34 6.49
C LYS A 349 -13.09 17.36 6.35
N ILE A 350 -11.87 17.03 6.79
CA ILE A 350 -10.69 17.86 6.56
C ILE A 350 -10.43 18.04 5.05
N LEU A 351 -10.59 16.99 4.23
CA LEU A 351 -10.42 17.08 2.78
C LEU A 351 -11.49 17.98 2.15
N ARG A 352 -12.78 17.65 2.32
CA ARG A 352 -13.89 18.41 1.74
C ARG A 352 -13.85 19.89 2.13
N LEU A 353 -13.60 20.19 3.41
CA LEU A 353 -13.49 21.59 3.84
C LEU A 353 -12.27 22.32 3.26
N TRP A 354 -11.15 21.64 2.97
CA TRP A 354 -9.96 22.25 2.35
C TRP A 354 -10.11 22.48 0.85
N ASP A 355 -10.76 21.54 0.16
CA ASP A 355 -11.10 21.61 -1.26
C ASP A 355 -12.00 22.85 -1.50
N ASP A 356 -13.11 22.90 -0.76
CA ASP A 356 -14.11 23.95 -0.81
C ASP A 356 -13.63 25.33 -0.28
N LEU A 357 -12.57 25.38 0.54
CA LEU A 357 -11.95 26.62 1.04
C LEU A 357 -11.22 27.40 -0.08
N GLY A 358 -10.83 26.70 -1.15
CA GLY A 358 -10.03 27.21 -2.25
C GLY A 358 -10.69 28.31 -3.09
N SER A 359 -9.93 28.80 -4.06
CA SER A 359 -10.44 29.63 -5.17
C SER A 359 -10.58 28.81 -6.46
N ALA A 360 -10.72 27.49 -6.32
CA ALA A 360 -10.64 26.51 -7.39
C ALA A 360 -11.87 26.65 -8.32
N LYS A 361 -11.67 27.17 -9.53
CA LYS A 361 -12.72 27.29 -10.56
C LYS A 361 -12.69 26.06 -11.48
N ASP A 362 -12.72 24.89 -10.86
CA ASP A 362 -11.60 23.95 -11.02
C ASP A 362 -11.57 23.15 -12.34
N GLU A 363 -10.49 22.37 -12.49
CA GLU A 363 -10.15 21.27 -13.41
C GLU A 363 -11.24 20.69 -14.36
N ASN A 364 -11.88 21.58 -15.15
CA ASN A 364 -12.96 21.39 -16.13
C ASN A 364 -14.40 21.65 -15.60
N GLN A 365 -14.64 21.76 -14.30
CA GLN A 365 -15.97 22.02 -13.70
C GLN A 365 -16.43 23.49 -13.77
N GLU A 366 -15.54 24.44 -14.09
CA GLU A 366 -15.83 25.89 -14.20
C GLU A 366 -16.37 26.57 -12.92
N GLY A 367 -16.30 25.90 -11.76
CA GLY A 367 -16.85 26.38 -10.48
C GLY A 367 -18.39 26.28 -10.41
N LYS A 368 -18.95 25.17 -10.92
CA LYS A 368 -20.41 24.91 -10.96
C LYS A 368 -20.86 23.77 -10.03
N ASP A 369 -19.91 23.03 -9.48
CA ASP A 369 -19.99 21.94 -8.51
C ASP A 369 -20.50 22.37 -7.12
N GLY A 370 -20.25 23.62 -6.73
CA GLY A 370 -20.70 24.20 -5.47
C GLY A 370 -19.72 23.95 -4.31
N SER A 371 -19.74 24.83 -3.30
CA SER A 371 -18.77 24.82 -2.20
C SER A 371 -19.45 25.14 -0.86
N TYR A 372 -18.97 24.49 0.20
CA TYR A 372 -19.37 24.76 1.60
C TYR A 372 -19.27 26.25 1.95
N VAL A 373 -18.25 26.97 1.45
CA VAL A 373 -18.10 28.42 1.69
C VAL A 373 -19.28 29.19 1.09
N GLU A 374 -19.73 28.83 -0.10
CA GLU A 374 -20.89 29.49 -0.72
C GLU A 374 -22.19 29.18 0.00
N TYR A 375 -22.42 27.92 0.39
CA TYR A 375 -23.62 27.54 1.14
C TYR A 375 -23.66 28.23 2.51
N TYR A 376 -22.52 28.31 3.19
CA TYR A 376 -22.39 29.06 4.45
C TYR A 376 -22.73 30.55 4.28
N MET A 377 -22.28 31.19 3.20
CA MET A 377 -22.64 32.59 2.89
C MET A 377 -24.12 32.75 2.50
N LYS A 378 -24.73 31.76 1.83
CA LYS A 378 -26.17 31.77 1.48
C LYS A 378 -27.06 31.67 2.72
N GLU A 379 -26.65 30.88 3.72
CA GLU A 379 -27.30 30.77 5.03
C GLU A 379 -27.04 32.01 5.91
N ASN A 380 -25.79 32.48 5.95
CA ASN A 380 -25.33 33.59 6.79
C ASN A 380 -25.13 34.86 5.94
N LYS A 381 -26.23 35.45 5.47
CA LYS A 381 -26.23 36.55 4.48
C LYS A 381 -25.47 37.82 4.88
N ASP A 382 -25.22 38.03 6.16
CA ASP A 382 -24.44 39.16 6.70
C ASP A 382 -22.93 38.85 6.80
N SER A 383 -22.50 37.62 6.50
CA SER A 383 -21.10 37.17 6.56
C SER A 383 -20.33 37.57 5.31
N SER A 384 -19.10 38.07 5.47
CA SER A 384 -18.20 38.32 4.36
C SER A 384 -17.48 37.03 3.93
N MET A 385 -16.85 37.05 2.74
CA MET A 385 -16.07 35.91 2.25
C MET A 385 -14.87 35.59 3.17
N GLU A 386 -14.28 36.61 3.79
CA GLU A 386 -13.21 36.47 4.78
C GLU A 386 -13.71 35.76 6.03
N LEU A 387 -14.84 36.20 6.61
CA LEU A 387 -15.45 35.57 7.78
C LEU A 387 -15.91 34.13 7.52
N ALA A 388 -16.44 33.84 6.32
CA ALA A 388 -16.77 32.49 5.89
C ALA A 388 -15.53 31.59 5.79
N ARG A 389 -14.41 32.10 5.26
CA ARG A 389 -13.13 31.38 5.19
C ARG A 389 -12.52 31.16 6.58
N GLU A 390 -12.55 32.17 7.46
CA GLU A 390 -12.11 32.03 8.86
C GLU A 390 -12.93 30.97 9.60
N HIS A 391 -14.25 30.91 9.36
CA HIS A 391 -15.12 29.87 9.90
C HIS A 391 -14.72 28.46 9.42
N VAL A 392 -14.48 28.28 8.11
CA VAL A 392 -14.05 26.98 7.55
C VAL A 392 -12.66 26.57 8.05
N ILE A 393 -11.71 27.51 8.16
CA ILE A 393 -10.39 27.25 8.77
C ILE A 393 -10.56 26.75 10.21
N LYS A 394 -11.44 27.38 10.99
CA LYS A 394 -11.74 26.93 12.36
C LYS A 394 -12.36 25.52 12.39
N LEU A 395 -13.31 25.22 11.50
CA LEU A 395 -13.88 23.87 11.39
C LEU A 395 -12.80 22.81 11.09
N ILE A 396 -11.84 23.14 10.24
CA ILE A 396 -10.67 22.29 9.96
C ILE A 396 -9.80 22.14 11.21
N GLU A 397 -9.51 23.21 11.95
CA GLU A 397 -8.71 23.16 13.18
C GLU A 397 -9.35 22.30 14.29
N ASP A 398 -10.66 22.43 14.49
CA ASP A 398 -11.41 21.62 15.46
C ASP A 398 -11.50 20.15 14.98
N GLU A 399 -11.65 19.88 13.68
CA GLU A 399 -11.62 18.51 13.14
C GLU A 399 -10.24 17.85 13.25
N TRP A 400 -9.15 18.63 13.18
CA TRP A 400 -7.80 18.11 13.49
C TRP A 400 -7.67 17.62 14.94
N LYS A 401 -8.38 18.23 15.91
CA LYS A 401 -8.40 17.76 17.31
C LYS A 401 -9.13 16.43 17.45
N GLN A 402 -10.21 16.25 16.71
CA GLN A 402 -10.94 14.97 16.64
C GLN A 402 -10.11 13.90 15.91
N LEU A 403 -9.46 14.22 14.79
CA LEU A 403 -8.50 13.33 14.12
C LEU A 403 -7.35 12.91 15.04
N ASN A 404 -6.79 13.84 15.83
CA ASN A 404 -5.72 13.53 16.80
C ASN A 404 -6.16 12.47 17.81
N LYS A 405 -7.38 12.61 18.36
CA LYS A 405 -7.96 11.67 19.33
C LYS A 405 -8.09 10.27 18.73
N GLU A 406 -8.72 10.15 17.56
CA GLU A 406 -8.89 8.85 16.89
C GLU A 406 -7.54 8.26 16.44
N HIS A 407 -6.61 9.09 15.96
CA HIS A 407 -5.23 8.67 15.65
C HIS A 407 -4.56 8.03 16.87
N PHE A 408 -4.58 8.70 18.03
CA PHE A 408 -3.97 8.17 19.26
C PHE A 408 -4.64 6.89 19.75
N CYS A 409 -5.96 6.78 19.67
CA CYS A 409 -6.68 5.52 19.96
C CYS A 409 -6.25 4.37 19.03
N LEU A 410 -5.96 4.68 17.76
CA LEU A 410 -5.50 3.73 16.73
C LEU A 410 -3.98 3.56 16.66
N MET A 411 -3.20 4.02 17.64
CA MET A 411 -1.74 3.82 17.69
C MET A 411 -1.28 2.48 18.32
N SER A 412 -2.22 1.54 18.49
CA SER A 412 -1.93 0.14 18.86
C SER A 412 -1.03 -0.57 17.83
N GLN A 413 -0.34 -1.64 18.23
CA GLN A 413 0.64 -2.31 17.37
C GLN A 413 0.04 -2.88 16.07
N SER A 414 -1.20 -3.39 16.10
CA SER A 414 -1.88 -3.92 14.91
C SER A 414 -2.37 -2.82 13.95
N THR A 415 -2.67 -1.62 14.46
CA THR A 415 -3.34 -0.53 13.72
C THR A 415 -2.40 0.61 13.33
N ARG A 416 -1.19 0.66 13.91
CA ARG A 416 -0.21 1.73 13.75
C ARG A 416 0.10 2.10 12.30
N SER A 417 0.26 1.12 11.41
CA SER A 417 0.58 1.39 9.99
C SER A 417 -0.57 2.13 9.29
N PHE A 418 -1.80 1.67 9.47
CA PHE A 418 -3.00 2.32 8.95
C PHE A 418 -3.20 3.71 9.57
N SER A 419 -3.04 3.84 10.89
CA SER A 419 -3.18 5.11 11.59
C SER A 419 -2.15 6.16 11.15
N LYS A 420 -0.87 5.77 10.95
CA LYS A 420 0.16 6.67 10.40
C LYS A 420 -0.12 7.04 8.93
N ALA A 421 -0.53 6.09 8.09
CA ALA A 421 -0.86 6.36 6.69
C ALA A 421 -2.09 7.29 6.55
N SER A 422 -3.10 7.09 7.39
CA SER A 422 -4.33 7.90 7.44
C SER A 422 -4.06 9.33 7.95
N LEU A 423 -3.20 9.47 8.97
CA LEU A 423 -2.70 10.79 9.39
C LEU A 423 -1.91 11.48 8.26
N ASN A 424 -1.11 10.74 7.50
CA ASN A 424 -0.39 11.27 6.35
C ASN A 424 -1.30 11.69 5.19
N SER A 425 -2.45 11.04 4.95
CA SER A 425 -3.44 11.57 4.00
C SER A 425 -3.99 12.93 4.44
N ALA A 426 -4.34 13.13 5.72
CA ALA A 426 -4.77 14.44 6.21
C ALA A 426 -3.69 15.53 6.05
N ARG A 427 -2.40 15.18 6.26
CA ARG A 427 -1.26 16.07 6.00
C ARG A 427 -1.12 16.44 4.51
N MET A 428 -1.50 15.54 3.61
CA MET A 428 -1.39 15.72 2.16
C MET A 428 -2.50 16.61 1.58
N VAL A 429 -3.69 16.63 2.20
CA VAL A 429 -4.84 17.50 1.80
C VAL A 429 -4.39 18.94 1.52
N SER A 430 -3.74 19.59 2.49
CA SER A 430 -3.34 21.01 2.32
C SER A 430 -2.36 21.22 1.15
N LEU A 431 -1.56 20.22 0.75
CA LEU A 431 -0.70 20.32 -0.42
C LEU A 431 -1.47 20.11 -1.74
N MET A 432 -2.55 19.33 -1.74
CA MET A 432 -3.37 19.07 -2.93
C MET A 432 -4.28 20.25 -3.29
N TYR A 433 -4.83 20.94 -2.27
CA TYR A 433 -5.92 21.90 -2.45
C TYR A 433 -5.53 23.37 -2.18
N SER A 434 -4.27 23.65 -1.79
CA SER A 434 -3.76 25.03 -1.68
C SER A 434 -3.42 25.65 -3.04
N TYR A 435 -4.44 25.95 -3.85
CA TYR A 435 -4.27 26.67 -5.11
C TYR A 435 -3.84 28.13 -4.89
N ASP A 436 -2.94 28.63 -5.74
CA ASP A 436 -2.60 30.06 -5.82
C ASP A 436 -3.56 30.85 -6.73
N ASP A 437 -3.40 32.17 -6.78
CA ASP A 437 -4.22 33.08 -7.62
C ASP A 437 -4.17 32.74 -9.12
N LYS A 438 -3.21 31.90 -9.55
CA LYS A 438 -3.03 31.43 -10.93
C LYS A 438 -3.55 30.00 -11.13
N GLN A 439 -4.35 29.47 -10.18
CA GLN A 439 -4.89 28.11 -10.19
C GLN A 439 -3.77 27.05 -10.29
N SER A 440 -2.63 27.34 -9.66
CA SER A 440 -1.42 26.53 -9.64
C SER A 440 -1.17 26.00 -8.21
N LEU A 441 -0.52 24.85 -8.11
CA LEU A 441 -0.19 24.19 -6.83
C LEU A 441 1.34 24.21 -6.63
N PRO A 442 1.96 25.39 -6.37
CA PRO A 442 3.41 25.53 -6.43
C PRO A 442 4.13 24.67 -5.38
N ILE A 443 3.53 24.46 -4.21
CA ILE A 443 4.05 23.63 -3.12
C ILE A 443 4.02 22.15 -3.52
N LEU A 444 2.92 21.66 -4.12
CA LEU A 444 2.86 20.31 -4.68
C LEU A 444 3.88 20.11 -5.78
N GLN A 445 4.04 21.08 -6.68
CA GLN A 445 5.03 20.99 -7.75
C GLN A 445 6.46 20.95 -7.20
N GLU A 446 6.76 21.70 -6.13
CA GLU A 446 8.02 21.60 -5.41
C GLU A 446 8.19 20.22 -4.76
N TYR A 447 7.15 19.71 -4.09
CA TYR A 447 7.16 18.37 -3.49
C TYR A 447 7.42 17.27 -4.54
N ILE A 448 6.70 17.28 -5.67
CA ILE A 448 6.92 16.38 -6.82
C ILE A 448 8.35 16.50 -7.33
N LYS A 449 8.83 17.70 -7.69
CA LYS A 449 10.22 17.94 -8.13
C LYS A 449 11.26 17.56 -7.07
N SER A 450 10.87 17.55 -5.80
CA SER A 450 11.75 17.18 -4.71
C SER A 450 11.84 15.67 -4.52
N MET A 451 10.85 14.88 -4.94
CA MET A 451 10.79 13.42 -4.81
C MET A 451 11.04 12.66 -6.11
N LEU A 452 10.82 13.30 -7.27
CA LEU A 452 10.89 12.72 -8.61
C LEU A 452 11.75 13.62 -9.52
N ASP A 453 12.42 13.05 -10.51
CA ASP A 453 13.35 13.83 -11.35
C ASP A 453 12.64 14.80 -12.29
N VAL A 454 13.39 15.79 -12.78
CA VAL A 454 12.88 17.01 -13.41
C VAL A 454 12.38 16.76 -14.85
N LYS A 455 12.31 15.50 -15.31
CA LYS A 455 11.85 15.16 -16.67
C LYS A 455 10.35 14.86 -16.70
N GLU A 456 9.87 13.88 -15.94
CA GLU A 456 8.43 13.59 -15.80
C GLU A 456 7.68 14.78 -15.17
N ALA A 457 8.31 15.45 -14.20
CA ALA A 457 7.76 16.66 -13.59
C ALA A 457 7.62 17.82 -14.60
N ARG A 458 8.49 17.92 -15.62
CA ARG A 458 8.33 18.90 -16.71
C ARG A 458 7.20 18.52 -17.66
N GLU A 459 7.02 17.24 -17.97
CA GLU A 459 5.94 16.78 -18.87
C GLU A 459 4.55 17.02 -18.25
N TYR A 460 4.39 16.79 -16.94
CA TYR A 460 3.16 17.15 -16.22
C TYR A 460 2.89 18.67 -16.25
N LEU A 461 3.93 19.48 -16.02
CA LEU A 461 3.82 20.95 -16.06
C LEU A 461 3.57 21.50 -17.47
N SER A 462 4.12 20.88 -18.51
CA SER A 462 3.87 21.29 -19.90
C SER A 462 2.44 20.98 -20.33
N LYS A 463 1.92 19.78 -20.00
CA LYS A 463 0.53 19.40 -20.29
C LYS A 463 -0.50 20.37 -19.68
N LYS A 464 -0.30 20.83 -18.42
CA LYS A 464 -1.20 21.82 -17.80
C LYS A 464 -1.16 23.18 -18.54
N ASN A 465 0.02 23.62 -18.99
CA ASN A 465 0.16 24.86 -19.77
C ASN A 465 -0.42 24.76 -21.19
N GLU A 466 -0.31 23.61 -21.87
CA GLU A 466 -0.95 23.39 -23.18
C GLU A 466 -2.48 23.36 -23.11
N LYS A 467 -3.06 22.69 -22.11
CA LYS A 467 -4.52 22.72 -21.89
C LYS A 467 -5.03 24.12 -21.54
N LEU A 468 -4.26 24.92 -20.80
CA LEU A 468 -4.59 26.33 -20.53
C LEU A 468 -4.53 27.20 -21.79
N LYS A 469 -3.53 27.03 -22.66
CA LYS A 469 -3.47 27.71 -23.95
C LYS A 469 -4.66 27.38 -24.85
N THR A 470 -4.96 26.10 -25.04
CA THR A 470 -6.12 25.68 -25.85
C THR A 470 -7.46 26.13 -25.27
N LYS A 471 -7.56 26.36 -23.95
CA LYS A 471 -8.75 26.99 -23.35
C LYS A 471 -8.81 28.49 -23.65
N GLN A 472 -7.70 29.22 -23.63
CA GLN A 472 -7.66 30.64 -24.02
C GLN A 472 -7.97 30.84 -25.52
N GLU A 473 -7.39 30.01 -26.39
CA GLU A 473 -7.62 30.04 -27.84
C GLU A 473 -9.11 29.79 -28.18
N ARG A 474 -9.75 28.80 -27.56
CA ARG A 474 -11.19 28.54 -27.77
C ARG A 474 -12.14 29.59 -27.16
N ILE A 475 -11.72 30.30 -26.12
CA ILE A 475 -12.49 31.44 -25.59
C ILE A 475 -12.41 32.62 -26.58
N SER A 476 -11.26 32.84 -27.23
CA SER A 476 -11.11 33.88 -28.26
C SER A 476 -11.86 33.59 -29.58
N GLU A 477 -12.30 32.35 -29.81
CA GLU A 477 -13.13 31.97 -30.98
C GLU A 477 -14.65 32.13 -30.74
N CYS A 478 -15.08 32.51 -29.52
CA CYS A 478 -16.49 32.46 -29.09
C CYS A 478 -17.10 33.78 -28.60
N GLU A 479 -16.41 34.92 -28.71
CA GLU A 479 -17.02 36.24 -28.43
C GLU A 479 -17.53 36.91 -29.73
N PRO A 480 -18.81 37.31 -29.80
CA PRO A 480 -19.30 38.18 -30.87
C PRO A 480 -18.87 39.64 -30.62
N GLU A 481 -18.73 40.40 -31.71
CA GLU A 481 -18.26 41.79 -31.73
C GLU A 481 -18.93 42.69 -30.67
N VAL A 482 -18.12 43.33 -29.82
CA VAL A 482 -18.50 44.52 -29.06
C VAL A 482 -17.42 45.60 -29.26
N GLU A 483 -17.86 46.79 -29.64
CA GLU A 483 -16.98 47.87 -30.10
C GLU A 483 -16.11 48.50 -28.99
N ASN A 484 -14.85 48.82 -29.37
CA ASN A 484 -14.05 49.98 -28.95
C ASN A 484 -13.97 50.35 -27.45
N ILE A 485 -12.75 50.25 -26.89
CA ILE A 485 -12.02 51.40 -26.29
C ILE A 485 -10.51 51.13 -26.35
N SER A 486 -9.74 52.15 -26.73
CA SER A 486 -8.32 52.02 -27.09
C SER A 486 -7.35 52.29 -25.93
N ILE A 487 -6.33 51.45 -25.75
CA ILE A 487 -5.05 51.80 -25.10
C ILE A 487 -3.91 51.12 -25.90
N PRO A 488 -2.84 51.84 -26.30
CA PRO A 488 -1.85 51.31 -27.25
C PRO A 488 -0.77 50.46 -26.57
N LEU A 489 -0.38 49.37 -27.24
CA LEU A 489 0.88 48.66 -26.99
C LEU A 489 1.87 48.95 -28.13
N LEU A 490 3.15 49.01 -27.76
CA LEU A 490 4.25 49.36 -28.66
C LEU A 490 4.59 48.22 -29.62
N GLU A 491 5.16 48.62 -30.76
CA GLU A 491 5.55 47.80 -31.90
C GLU A 491 6.66 46.79 -31.54
N GLU A 492 6.62 45.61 -32.15
CA GLU A 492 7.84 44.94 -32.61
C GLU A 492 7.55 44.19 -33.93
N GLU A 493 8.40 44.40 -34.94
CA GLU A 493 8.13 44.03 -36.33
C GLU A 493 8.65 42.64 -36.72
N SER A 494 7.86 41.96 -37.56
CA SER A 494 8.29 41.16 -38.72
C SER A 494 9.20 39.92 -38.55
N ILE A 495 8.73 38.82 -39.14
CA ILE A 495 9.38 37.81 -40.00
C ILE A 495 8.38 36.62 -40.01
N GLY A 496 7.90 36.06 -41.12
CA GLY A 496 8.25 36.23 -42.53
C GLY A 496 8.20 34.88 -43.23
N ASP A 497 7.07 34.57 -43.89
CA ASP A 497 6.79 33.48 -44.84
C ASP A 497 7.47 32.09 -44.70
N VAL A 498 6.68 31.02 -44.60
CA VAL A 498 6.67 29.93 -45.62
C VAL A 498 5.24 29.39 -45.81
N ASN A 499 4.89 29.13 -47.07
CA ASN A 499 3.56 28.75 -47.56
C ASN A 499 3.29 27.22 -47.59
N GLN A 500 2.03 26.85 -47.31
CA GLN A 500 1.16 25.96 -48.11
C GLN A 500 1.17 24.40 -48.05
N LEU A 501 -0.07 23.89 -48.18
CA LEU A 501 -0.56 22.58 -48.67
C LEU A 501 -0.52 21.40 -47.69
N SER A 502 -1.53 20.50 -47.64
CA SER A 502 -2.59 20.24 -48.64
C SER A 502 -3.97 19.87 -48.06
N ASN A 503 -5.03 20.18 -48.81
CA ASN A 503 -6.40 19.74 -48.57
C ASN A 503 -6.63 18.28 -49.01
N LYS A 504 -7.47 17.53 -48.28
CA LYS A 504 -8.41 16.59 -48.90
C LYS A 504 -9.61 16.28 -48.02
N ALA A 505 -10.72 16.95 -48.31
CA ALA A 505 -12.06 16.58 -47.86
C ALA A 505 -13.02 16.61 -49.06
N GLY A 506 -14.09 15.83 -49.02
CA GLY A 506 -15.30 16.08 -49.81
C GLY A 506 -15.96 14.89 -50.50
N LYS A 507 -17.31 14.87 -50.36
CA LYS A 507 -18.37 14.31 -51.23
C LYS A 507 -18.84 12.86 -50.94
N GLU A 508 -20.09 12.42 -51.16
CA GLU A 508 -21.47 12.96 -51.39
C GLU A 508 -22.45 11.75 -51.42
N PHE A 509 -23.77 11.76 -51.13
CA PHE A 509 -24.70 12.71 -50.48
C PHE A 509 -26.01 11.97 -50.06
N ASP A 510 -27.00 12.69 -49.50
CA ASP A 510 -28.40 12.32 -49.14
C ASP A 510 -29.11 11.12 -49.81
N ARG A 511 -30.03 10.46 -49.05
CA ARG A 511 -31.49 10.37 -49.39
C ARG A 511 -32.40 9.80 -48.27
N LEU A 512 -33.50 10.53 -48.05
CA LEU A 512 -34.73 10.22 -47.27
C LEU A 512 -35.58 9.08 -47.91
N PRO A 513 -36.58 8.43 -47.23
CA PRO A 513 -37.78 9.09 -46.68
C PRO A 513 -38.49 8.50 -45.43
N LEU A 514 -39.58 9.19 -45.06
CA LEU A 514 -40.42 9.06 -43.86
C LEU A 514 -41.65 8.12 -44.00
N CYS A 515 -42.23 7.81 -42.82
CA CYS A 515 -43.66 7.57 -42.53
C CYS A 515 -44.25 6.15 -42.69
N GLY A 516 -45.03 5.72 -41.68
CA GLY A 516 -45.86 4.50 -41.72
C GLY A 516 -46.17 3.89 -40.35
N THR A 517 -47.08 4.48 -39.57
CA THR A 517 -47.56 3.93 -38.28
C THR A 517 -49.02 3.49 -38.34
N SER A 518 -49.29 2.27 -37.86
CA SER A 518 -50.56 1.75 -37.33
C SER A 518 -50.24 0.34 -36.79
N ASP A 519 -50.84 -0.23 -35.75
CA ASP A 519 -51.75 0.16 -34.66
C ASP A 519 -51.84 -1.12 -33.81
N PHE A 520 -51.92 -1.05 -32.48
CA PHE A 520 -52.85 -1.85 -31.65
C PHE A 520 -52.60 -1.68 -30.14
N ALA A 521 -53.55 -0.97 -29.51
CA ALA A 521 -54.12 -1.13 -28.16
C ALA A 521 -53.23 -1.36 -26.91
N TYR A 522 -53.37 -0.40 -25.99
CA TYR A 522 -53.11 -0.50 -24.54
C TYR A 522 -54.19 -1.32 -23.80
N GLU A 523 -53.82 -1.87 -22.64
CA GLU A 523 -54.58 -1.92 -21.36
C GLU A 523 -53.63 -2.50 -20.29
N ASP A 524 -53.51 -2.00 -19.05
CA ASP A 524 -53.89 -0.71 -18.48
C ASP A 524 -53.03 -0.40 -17.22
N SER A 525 -53.06 0.86 -16.75
CA SER A 525 -52.92 1.39 -15.38
C SER A 525 -52.19 0.63 -14.25
N SER A 526 -51.56 1.27 -13.26
CA SER A 526 -51.05 2.63 -13.07
C SER A 526 -50.38 2.67 -11.67
N PHE A 527 -49.16 3.19 -11.53
CA PHE A 527 -48.68 3.67 -10.24
C PHE A 527 -47.85 4.94 -10.44
N LYS A 528 -48.39 6.06 -9.96
CA LYS A 528 -47.75 7.38 -9.91
C LYS A 528 -47.76 7.81 -8.45
N GLN A 529 -46.63 8.38 -8.02
CA GLN A 529 -46.50 9.57 -7.14
C GLN A 529 -47.26 9.53 -5.78
N GLU A 530 -46.71 10.01 -4.66
CA GLU A 530 -45.51 10.80 -4.42
C GLU A 530 -45.16 10.75 -2.92
N GLU A 531 -43.94 11.15 -2.59
CA GLU A 531 -43.51 11.78 -1.31
C GLU A 531 -43.78 11.09 0.05
N PHE A 532 -42.83 11.23 0.99
CA PHE A 532 -43.09 11.99 2.22
C PHE A 532 -41.83 12.08 3.11
N LEU A 533 -41.47 13.32 3.43
CA LEU A 533 -40.87 13.74 4.69
C LEU A 533 -41.50 15.12 5.02
N PRO A 534 -41.55 15.60 6.28
CA PRO A 534 -40.94 15.02 7.49
C PRO A 534 -41.86 15.01 8.74
N THR A 535 -41.22 14.81 9.90
CA THR A 535 -41.60 15.27 11.27
C THR A 535 -42.59 14.45 12.14
N SER A 536 -41.94 13.65 13.00
CA SER A 536 -42.02 13.69 14.48
C SER A 536 -43.21 13.08 15.26
N ASN A 537 -42.81 12.10 16.09
CA ASN A 537 -43.22 11.84 17.47
C ASN A 537 -44.59 11.20 17.79
N SER A 538 -44.46 9.95 18.28
CA SER A 538 -45.22 9.33 19.38
C SER A 538 -46.74 9.22 19.28
N VAL A 539 -47.26 7.98 19.31
CA VAL A 539 -47.68 7.28 20.54
C VAL A 539 -47.75 5.77 20.24
N SER A 540 -47.60 4.94 21.28
CA SER A 540 -47.59 3.47 21.24
C SER A 540 -48.99 2.86 21.25
N ASP A 541 -49.03 1.52 21.25
CA ASP A 541 -50.10 0.68 21.83
C ASP A 541 -51.39 0.48 20.99
N GLU A 542 -52.05 -0.70 20.99
CA GLU A 542 -51.90 -1.88 21.87
C GLU A 542 -52.49 -3.18 21.25
N PHE A 543 -52.07 -4.35 21.79
CA PHE A 543 -52.65 -5.72 21.79
C PHE A 543 -53.48 -6.27 20.58
N GLY A 544 -53.34 -7.53 20.15
CA GLY A 544 -52.48 -8.65 20.59
C GLY A 544 -53.18 -10.02 20.46
N LEU A 545 -52.44 -11.08 20.08
CA LEU A 545 -52.59 -12.50 20.50
C LEU A 545 -51.87 -13.50 19.55
N GLN A 546 -50.86 -14.15 20.13
CA GLN A 546 -50.22 -15.44 19.85
C GLN A 546 -50.91 -16.43 18.87
N VAL A 547 -50.11 -17.06 17.98
CA VAL A 547 -50.13 -18.53 17.72
C VAL A 547 -48.71 -19.05 17.45
N GLU A 548 -48.34 -20.07 18.22
CA GLU A 548 -47.40 -21.20 18.11
C GLU A 548 -46.22 -21.26 17.09
N VAL A 549 -45.12 -21.84 17.60
CA VAL A 549 -43.90 -22.24 16.88
C VAL A 549 -43.95 -23.75 16.59
N GLU A 550 -43.76 -24.16 15.33
CA GLU A 550 -43.44 -25.56 14.99
C GLU A 550 -41.98 -25.70 14.51
N GLU A 551 -41.18 -26.48 15.23
CA GLU A 551 -39.86 -26.92 14.79
C GLU A 551 -39.96 -27.94 13.64
N LYS A 552 -39.28 -27.69 12.51
CA LYS A 552 -39.07 -28.71 11.46
C LYS A 552 -37.61 -29.11 11.31
N LYS A 553 -37.26 -30.08 12.16
CA LYS A 553 -36.29 -31.18 11.99
C LYS A 553 -35.26 -31.07 10.85
N VAL A 554 -34.00 -31.14 11.30
CA VAL A 554 -32.84 -31.63 10.56
C VAL A 554 -33.20 -32.84 9.68
N ALA A 555 -32.94 -32.72 8.39
CA ALA A 555 -32.86 -33.85 7.46
C ALA A 555 -31.38 -34.19 7.23
N SER A 556 -31.00 -35.42 7.54
CA SER A 556 -29.67 -35.96 7.25
C SER A 556 -29.46 -36.14 5.75
N PHE A 557 -28.48 -35.46 5.16
CA PHE A 557 -27.97 -35.83 3.84
C PHE A 557 -26.88 -36.89 3.97
N ASN A 558 -27.16 -38.07 3.39
CA ASN A 558 -26.16 -39.12 3.18
C ASN A 558 -25.22 -38.72 2.03
N GLY A 559 -24.05 -39.37 1.98
CA GLY A 559 -22.95 -38.95 1.11
C GLY A 559 -23.14 -39.19 -0.40
N ASN A 560 -22.11 -38.76 -1.13
CA ASN A 560 -21.92 -38.81 -2.58
C ASN A 560 -22.79 -37.86 -3.43
N GLU A 561 -22.39 -36.58 -3.46
CA GLU A 561 -22.21 -35.86 -4.73
C GLU A 561 -21.16 -34.75 -4.52
N GLY A 562 -20.19 -34.65 -5.43
CA GLY A 562 -19.01 -33.80 -5.24
C GLY A 562 -19.25 -32.36 -5.62
N VAL A 563 -19.25 -31.45 -4.64
CA VAL A 563 -19.23 -30.00 -4.90
C VAL A 563 -17.84 -29.64 -5.44
N VAL A 564 -17.77 -29.45 -6.76
CA VAL A 564 -16.58 -28.86 -7.41
C VAL A 564 -16.53 -27.38 -7.06
N PHE A 565 -15.69 -27.02 -6.10
CA PHE A 565 -15.25 -25.64 -5.92
C PHE A 565 -14.39 -25.25 -7.14
N GLU A 566 -14.94 -24.47 -8.06
CA GLU A 566 -14.10 -23.73 -9.01
C GLU A 566 -13.31 -22.66 -8.25
N VAL A 567 -11.99 -22.82 -8.21
CA VAL A 567 -11.06 -21.88 -7.60
C VAL A 567 -10.47 -20.99 -8.69
N SER A 568 -10.37 -19.70 -8.39
CA SER A 568 -9.69 -18.70 -9.21
C SER A 568 -8.26 -19.13 -9.57
N ASN A 569 -7.86 -18.99 -10.84
CA ASN A 569 -6.47 -19.17 -11.30
C ASN A 569 -5.53 -18.01 -10.89
N ILE A 570 -5.99 -17.18 -9.96
CA ILE A 570 -5.46 -15.85 -9.64
C ILE A 570 -5.30 -15.78 -8.13
N ASN A 571 -4.11 -15.38 -7.67
CA ASN A 571 -3.79 -15.25 -6.26
C ASN A 571 -4.50 -14.05 -5.61
N ALA A 572 -4.31 -13.85 -4.30
CA ALA A 572 -4.86 -12.73 -3.54
C ALA A 572 -4.44 -11.34 -4.07
N PHE A 573 -3.46 -11.27 -4.97
CA PHE A 573 -2.92 -10.05 -5.58
C PHE A 573 -3.43 -9.79 -7.01
N GLY A 574 -4.37 -10.60 -7.52
CA GLY A 574 -4.90 -10.41 -8.88
C GLY A 574 -3.98 -10.91 -9.99
N GLN A 575 -2.95 -11.71 -9.67
CA GLN A 575 -1.96 -12.21 -10.62
C GLN A 575 -2.06 -13.72 -10.85
N SER A 576 -1.77 -14.17 -12.07
CA SER A 576 -1.59 -15.58 -12.41
C SER A 576 -0.19 -16.05 -11.98
N PHE A 577 -0.13 -16.96 -11.02
CA PHE A 577 1.13 -17.48 -10.47
C PHE A 577 1.96 -18.20 -11.56
N ARG A 578 3.28 -17.96 -11.58
CA ARG A 578 4.22 -18.51 -12.58
C ARG A 578 3.84 -18.20 -14.05
N ASP A 579 3.53 -16.94 -14.38
CA ASP A 579 3.37 -16.54 -15.79
C ASP A 579 4.72 -16.33 -16.50
N TYR A 580 5.28 -17.43 -17.02
CA TYR A 580 6.49 -17.42 -17.86
C TYR A 580 6.34 -16.63 -19.18
N ASN A 581 5.14 -16.16 -19.54
CA ASN A 581 4.88 -15.37 -20.76
C ASN A 581 4.80 -13.86 -20.49
N ALA A 582 4.73 -13.42 -19.22
CA ALA A 582 4.74 -12.02 -18.86
C ALA A 582 6.07 -11.34 -19.24
N LYS A 583 6.00 -10.20 -19.93
CA LYS A 583 7.20 -9.47 -20.39
C LYS A 583 7.86 -8.71 -19.24
N SER A 584 8.88 -9.32 -18.62
CA SER A 584 9.74 -8.70 -17.60
C SER A 584 11.23 -8.88 -17.93
N GLU A 585 12.12 -8.12 -17.28
CA GLU A 585 13.57 -8.36 -17.43
C GLU A 585 14.03 -9.66 -16.74
N ARG A 586 13.36 -10.05 -15.63
CA ARG A 586 13.53 -11.34 -14.91
C ARG A 586 13.14 -12.55 -15.79
N GLN A 587 12.29 -12.37 -16.81
CA GLN A 587 11.91 -13.43 -17.75
C GLN A 587 13.13 -14.06 -18.45
N LYS A 588 14.15 -13.26 -18.80
CA LYS A 588 15.35 -13.78 -19.48
C LYS A 588 16.25 -14.59 -18.56
N SER A 589 16.38 -14.22 -17.29
CA SER A 589 17.16 -14.99 -16.32
C SER A 589 16.45 -16.29 -15.94
N VAL A 590 15.13 -16.26 -15.79
CA VAL A 590 14.30 -17.47 -15.54
C VAL A 590 14.33 -18.41 -16.76
N GLU A 591 14.17 -17.91 -17.98
CA GLU A 591 14.24 -18.74 -19.18
C GLU A 591 15.63 -19.38 -19.38
N GLU A 592 16.72 -18.65 -19.10
CA GLU A 592 18.08 -19.21 -19.13
C GLU A 592 18.32 -20.20 -17.99
N PHE A 593 17.78 -19.95 -16.79
CA PHE A 593 17.79 -20.91 -15.67
C PHE A 593 17.17 -22.25 -16.10
N TYR A 594 15.95 -22.24 -16.65
CA TYR A 594 15.26 -23.46 -17.08
C TYR A 594 15.98 -24.12 -18.26
N ARG A 595 16.58 -23.34 -19.17
CA ARG A 595 17.44 -23.90 -20.23
C ARG A 595 18.62 -24.69 -19.64
N VAL A 596 19.34 -24.12 -18.68
CA VAL A 596 20.50 -24.77 -18.05
C VAL A 596 20.07 -25.99 -17.23
N GLN A 597 18.94 -25.91 -16.49
CA GLN A 597 18.36 -27.05 -15.77
C GLN A 597 18.04 -28.20 -16.73
N HIS A 598 17.24 -27.96 -17.78
CA HIS A 598 16.82 -28.99 -18.73
C HIS A 598 17.97 -29.63 -19.49
N ILE A 599 19.09 -28.93 -19.70
CA ILE A 599 20.27 -29.49 -20.38
C ILE A 599 21.08 -30.42 -19.46
N ASN A 600 21.25 -30.05 -18.19
CA ASN A 600 22.21 -30.70 -17.29
C ASN A 600 21.59 -31.76 -16.36
N GLN A 601 20.27 -31.70 -16.11
CA GLN A 601 19.55 -32.76 -15.41
C GLN A 601 19.42 -33.99 -16.32
N THR A 602 20.36 -34.93 -16.19
CA THR A 602 20.37 -36.22 -16.90
C THR A 602 20.22 -37.39 -15.93
N TYR A 603 19.76 -38.54 -16.41
CA TYR A 603 19.58 -39.76 -15.62
C TYR A 603 20.87 -40.15 -14.87
N ASP A 604 22.03 -40.06 -15.55
CA ASP A 604 23.34 -40.35 -14.98
C ASP A 604 23.78 -39.30 -13.94
N TYR A 605 23.54 -38.01 -14.22
CA TYR A 605 23.82 -36.92 -13.26
C TYR A 605 23.03 -37.14 -11.97
N VAL A 606 21.71 -37.30 -12.07
CA VAL A 606 20.83 -37.47 -10.92
C VAL A 606 21.13 -38.76 -10.15
N THR A 607 21.40 -39.87 -10.85
CA THR A 607 21.82 -41.13 -10.21
C THR A 607 23.10 -40.94 -9.39
N LYS A 608 24.07 -40.16 -9.90
CA LYS A 608 25.27 -39.78 -9.16
C LYS A 608 24.94 -38.89 -7.95
N MET A 609 24.15 -37.83 -8.14
CA MET A 609 23.79 -36.89 -7.07
C MET A 609 23.07 -37.61 -5.92
N ARG A 610 22.05 -38.42 -6.23
CA ARG A 610 21.31 -39.21 -5.23
C ARG A 610 22.23 -40.17 -4.46
N LYS A 611 23.21 -40.79 -5.11
CA LYS A 611 24.22 -41.66 -4.49
C LYS A 611 25.23 -40.90 -3.62
N GLU A 612 25.53 -39.64 -3.95
CA GLU A 612 26.45 -38.81 -3.20
C GLU A 612 25.77 -38.21 -1.96
N TYR A 613 24.63 -37.56 -2.15
CA TYR A 613 23.90 -36.81 -1.12
C TYR A 613 23.01 -37.68 -0.24
N GLY A 614 22.48 -38.81 -0.75
CA GLY A 614 21.72 -39.78 0.04
C GLY A 614 22.53 -40.50 1.14
N LYS A 615 23.82 -40.18 1.31
CA LYS A 615 24.63 -40.59 2.46
C LYS A 615 24.32 -39.82 3.73
N LEU A 616 23.74 -38.62 3.59
CA LEU A 616 23.45 -37.66 4.65
C LEU A 616 24.61 -37.51 5.63
N ASN A 617 25.73 -36.98 5.13
CA ASN A 617 27.00 -36.90 5.85
C ASN A 617 27.72 -35.55 5.70
N LYS A 618 26.96 -34.49 5.43
CA LYS A 618 27.44 -33.11 5.34
C LYS A 618 27.49 -32.48 6.74
N ILE A 619 26.40 -32.59 7.51
CA ILE A 619 26.26 -31.95 8.83
C ILE A 619 25.15 -32.59 9.66
N GLU A 620 25.24 -32.46 10.99
CA GLU A 620 24.17 -32.83 11.92
C GLU A 620 23.56 -31.56 12.54
N MET A 621 22.25 -31.35 12.37
CA MET A 621 21.51 -30.20 12.91
C MET A 621 20.02 -30.52 13.10
N SER A 622 19.29 -29.73 13.89
CA SER A 622 17.83 -29.86 13.97
C SER A 622 17.14 -29.25 12.74
N ILE A 623 15.87 -29.58 12.53
CA ILE A 623 15.04 -28.96 11.49
C ILE A 623 14.98 -27.43 11.66
N TRP A 624 14.87 -26.96 12.91
CA TRP A 624 14.76 -25.53 13.16
C TRP A 624 16.07 -24.77 12.89
N ASP A 625 17.22 -25.38 13.17
CA ASP A 625 18.53 -24.81 12.79
C ASP A 625 18.66 -24.68 11.26
N CYS A 626 18.07 -25.62 10.50
CA CYS A 626 18.02 -25.56 9.04
C CYS A 626 17.10 -24.43 8.53
N CYS A 627 15.93 -24.23 9.17
CA CYS A 627 15.07 -23.08 8.89
C CYS A 627 15.81 -21.75 9.13
N GLU A 628 16.58 -21.65 10.22
CA GLU A 628 17.33 -20.43 10.55
C GLU A 628 18.52 -20.21 9.59
N LEU A 629 19.18 -21.28 9.14
CA LEU A 629 20.29 -21.24 8.17
C LEU A 629 19.88 -20.76 6.77
N LEU A 630 18.66 -21.06 6.35
CA LEU A 630 18.15 -20.74 5.00
C LEU A 630 17.69 -19.30 4.81
N ASN A 631 17.70 -18.47 5.85
CA ASN A 631 17.22 -17.08 5.78
C ASN A 631 17.99 -16.16 4.82
N ASP A 632 19.24 -16.48 4.50
CA ASP A 632 20.09 -15.70 3.60
C ASP A 632 20.12 -16.24 2.15
N VAL A 633 19.27 -17.23 1.82
CA VAL A 633 19.23 -17.89 0.49
C VAL A 633 18.08 -17.34 -0.35
N VAL A 634 18.38 -16.98 -1.60
CA VAL A 634 17.41 -16.46 -2.61
C VAL A 634 17.24 -17.50 -3.73
N ASP A 635 16.00 -17.74 -4.14
CA ASP A 635 15.65 -18.69 -5.21
C ASP A 635 15.59 -17.97 -6.57
N ASP A 636 16.52 -18.28 -7.48
CA ASP A 636 16.59 -17.66 -8.81
C ASP A 636 15.55 -18.22 -9.81
N SER A 637 14.84 -19.31 -9.47
CA SER A 637 13.85 -19.97 -10.33
C SER A 637 12.43 -19.43 -10.15
N ASP A 638 12.17 -18.83 -8.99
CA ASP A 638 10.89 -18.22 -8.61
C ASP A 638 10.84 -16.76 -9.11
N PRO A 639 9.85 -16.37 -9.94
CA PRO A 639 9.68 -14.98 -10.36
C PRO A 639 9.17 -14.05 -9.24
N ASP A 640 8.62 -14.61 -8.16
CA ASP A 640 7.76 -13.94 -7.19
C ASP A 640 8.40 -13.79 -5.79
N LEU A 641 9.70 -14.12 -5.63
CA LEU A 641 10.40 -14.07 -4.33
C LEU A 641 11.21 -12.77 -4.12
N ASP A 642 10.87 -12.07 -3.03
CA ASP A 642 11.61 -10.98 -2.35
C ASP A 642 11.65 -11.20 -0.80
N GLU A 643 11.23 -12.37 -0.29
CA GLU A 643 11.06 -12.67 1.14
C GLU A 643 12.06 -13.71 1.70
N PRO A 644 12.42 -13.67 3.01
CA PRO A 644 13.26 -14.70 3.64
C PRO A 644 12.59 -16.07 3.65
N GLN A 645 13.37 -17.13 3.41
CA GLN A 645 12.85 -18.51 3.27
C GLN A 645 12.02 -18.99 4.48
N ILE A 646 12.33 -18.60 5.73
CA ILE A 646 11.53 -19.00 6.90
C ILE A 646 10.11 -18.42 6.89
N GLU A 647 9.89 -17.26 6.27
CA GLU A 647 8.57 -16.63 6.18
C GLU A 647 7.69 -17.42 5.20
N HIS A 648 8.21 -17.83 4.03
CA HIS A 648 7.50 -18.72 3.09
C HIS A 648 7.06 -20.04 3.73
N LEU A 649 7.98 -20.68 4.46
CA LEU A 649 7.73 -21.94 5.16
C LEU A 649 6.63 -21.79 6.22
N LEU A 650 6.68 -20.70 7.00
CA LEU A 650 5.67 -20.42 8.03
C LEU A 650 4.33 -19.97 7.43
N GLN A 651 4.32 -19.19 6.35
CA GLN A 651 3.09 -18.77 5.65
C GLN A 651 2.34 -19.99 5.12
N THR A 652 3.06 -20.89 4.46
CA THR A 652 2.51 -22.18 4.01
C THR A 652 1.95 -22.98 5.19
N ALA A 653 2.73 -23.12 6.27
CA ALA A 653 2.37 -23.93 7.42
C ALA A 653 1.17 -23.37 8.23
N GLU A 654 1.10 -22.06 8.46
CA GLU A 654 0.01 -21.42 9.21
C GLU A 654 -1.27 -21.28 8.37
N ALA A 655 -1.16 -21.09 7.05
CA ALA A 655 -2.32 -21.11 6.16
C ALA A 655 -2.97 -22.51 6.09
N ILE A 656 -2.17 -23.57 6.01
CA ILE A 656 -2.66 -24.96 6.17
C ILE A 656 -3.31 -25.11 7.55
N ARG A 657 -2.66 -24.65 8.63
CA ARG A 657 -3.15 -24.78 10.01
C ARG A 657 -4.48 -24.07 10.25
N LYS A 658 -4.74 -22.97 9.55
CA LYS A 658 -6.02 -22.25 9.60
C LYS A 658 -7.18 -23.07 9.05
N ASP A 659 -6.97 -23.73 7.91
CA ASP A 659 -8.03 -24.45 7.18
C ASP A 659 -8.15 -25.93 7.60
N TYR A 660 -7.06 -26.54 8.05
CA TYR A 660 -6.97 -27.95 8.46
C TYR A 660 -6.46 -28.13 9.91
N PRO A 661 -7.01 -27.44 10.93
CA PRO A 661 -6.40 -27.31 12.27
C PRO A 661 -6.11 -28.61 13.04
N ASN A 662 -6.64 -29.75 12.58
CA ASN A 662 -6.42 -31.08 13.17
C ASN A 662 -5.35 -31.91 12.45
N GLU A 663 -4.86 -31.49 11.27
CA GLU A 663 -3.90 -32.22 10.43
C GLU A 663 -2.46 -31.78 10.70
N ASP A 664 -1.99 -31.95 11.94
CA ASP A 664 -0.72 -31.38 12.39
C ASP A 664 0.53 -31.89 11.64
N TRP A 665 0.46 -33.08 11.03
CA TRP A 665 1.46 -33.57 10.08
C TRP A 665 1.55 -32.70 8.82
N LEU A 666 0.44 -32.16 8.34
CA LEU A 666 0.37 -31.33 7.14
C LEU A 666 0.88 -29.92 7.45
N HIS A 667 0.66 -29.41 8.67
CA HIS A 667 1.28 -28.16 9.14
C HIS A 667 2.81 -28.28 9.14
N LEU A 668 3.34 -29.38 9.68
CA LEU A 668 4.77 -29.63 9.66
C LEU A 668 5.30 -29.86 8.24
N THR A 669 4.52 -30.50 7.36
CA THR A 669 4.85 -30.61 5.93
C THR A 669 5.02 -29.24 5.29
N GLY A 670 4.13 -28.29 5.59
CA GLY A 670 4.26 -26.87 5.21
C GLY A 670 5.55 -26.23 5.69
N LEU A 671 5.96 -26.47 6.94
CA LEU A 671 7.19 -25.90 7.49
C LEU A 671 8.47 -26.48 6.84
N ILE A 672 8.46 -27.73 6.37
CA ILE A 672 9.71 -28.44 6.02
C ILE A 672 9.92 -28.74 4.54
N HIS A 673 8.89 -28.60 3.68
CA HIS A 673 8.95 -29.02 2.27
C HIS A 673 10.19 -28.47 1.54
N ASP A 674 10.47 -27.19 1.74
CA ASP A 674 11.47 -26.43 1.00
C ASP A 674 12.89 -26.50 1.60
N LEU A 675 13.07 -27.15 2.76
CA LEU A 675 14.36 -27.16 3.47
C LEU A 675 15.49 -27.86 2.70
N GLY A 676 15.16 -28.64 1.65
CA GLY A 676 16.16 -29.19 0.73
C GLY A 676 16.96 -28.12 -0.04
N LYS A 677 16.50 -26.86 -0.08
CA LYS A 677 17.23 -25.71 -0.65
C LYS A 677 18.59 -25.47 0.01
N VAL A 678 18.81 -26.07 1.19
CA VAL A 678 20.08 -26.04 1.94
C VAL A 678 21.29 -26.56 1.14
N LEU A 679 21.06 -27.31 0.06
CA LEU A 679 22.07 -27.69 -0.94
C LEU A 679 22.82 -26.51 -1.59
N LEU A 680 22.21 -25.31 -1.61
CA LEU A 680 22.83 -24.06 -2.08
C LEU A 680 23.91 -23.55 -1.10
N HIS A 681 23.83 -23.93 0.18
CA HIS A 681 24.73 -23.42 1.21
C HIS A 681 26.13 -24.08 1.11
N PRO A 682 27.25 -23.35 1.29
CA PRO A 682 28.60 -23.90 1.16
C PRO A 682 28.90 -25.13 2.02
N SER A 683 28.30 -25.24 3.21
CA SER A 683 28.45 -26.43 4.08
C SER A 683 27.89 -27.73 3.49
N PHE A 684 27.04 -27.63 2.47
CA PHE A 684 26.36 -28.76 1.84
C PHE A 684 26.95 -29.11 0.48
N GLY A 685 27.71 -28.19 -0.13
CA GLY A 685 28.43 -28.40 -1.37
C GLY A 685 28.25 -27.30 -2.41
N GLU A 686 27.54 -26.22 -2.09
CA GLU A 686 27.37 -25.03 -2.95
C GLU A 686 26.89 -25.41 -4.37
N LEU A 687 25.83 -26.22 -4.43
CA LEU A 687 25.29 -26.65 -5.71
C LEU A 687 24.73 -25.43 -6.48
N PRO A 688 24.88 -25.40 -7.82
CA PRO A 688 24.31 -24.31 -8.60
C PRO A 688 22.77 -24.37 -8.56
N GLN A 689 22.13 -23.20 -8.61
CA GLN A 689 20.66 -23.05 -8.53
C GLN A 689 19.89 -24.06 -9.40
N TRP A 690 20.29 -24.24 -10.66
CA TRP A 690 19.64 -25.16 -11.61
C TRP A 690 19.61 -26.63 -11.15
N ALA A 691 20.48 -27.01 -10.21
CA ALA A 691 20.56 -28.35 -9.64
C ALA A 691 19.80 -28.51 -8.30
N VAL A 692 19.19 -27.44 -7.78
CA VAL A 692 18.52 -27.43 -6.47
C VAL A 692 17.06 -26.99 -6.57
N VAL A 693 16.79 -25.89 -7.27
CA VAL A 693 15.46 -25.26 -7.36
C VAL A 693 14.82 -25.47 -8.75
N GLY A 694 13.62 -24.93 -8.96
CA GLY A 694 12.83 -25.08 -10.18
C GLY A 694 11.98 -26.37 -10.26
N ASP A 695 11.16 -26.46 -11.30
CA ASP A 695 10.22 -27.58 -11.51
C ASP A 695 10.92 -28.95 -11.60
N THR A 696 10.28 -29.97 -11.05
CA THR A 696 10.78 -31.35 -11.11
C THR A 696 10.08 -32.17 -12.20
N PHE A 697 10.84 -33.08 -12.81
CA PHE A 697 10.38 -33.93 -13.92
C PHE A 697 11.07 -35.31 -13.90
N PRO A 698 10.44 -36.35 -14.45
CA PRO A 698 11.01 -37.68 -14.46
C PRO A 698 12.10 -37.82 -15.54
N LEU A 699 13.12 -38.59 -15.22
CA LEU A 699 14.23 -38.95 -16.10
C LEU A 699 14.16 -40.44 -16.45
N GLY A 700 14.77 -40.83 -17.57
CA GLY A 700 14.78 -42.22 -18.03
C GLY A 700 13.48 -42.68 -18.70
N CYS A 701 12.53 -41.76 -18.92
CA CYS A 701 11.37 -41.88 -19.80
C CYS A 701 11.19 -40.57 -20.60
N ALA A 702 10.30 -40.55 -21.60
CA ALA A 702 10.18 -39.40 -22.51
C ALA A 702 9.76 -38.10 -21.79
N PHE A 703 10.34 -36.97 -22.20
CA PHE A 703 9.97 -35.63 -21.70
C PHE A 703 8.66 -35.15 -22.32
N ASP A 704 7.64 -34.94 -21.49
CA ASP A 704 6.30 -34.51 -21.88
C ASP A 704 6.25 -33.00 -22.16
N GLU A 705 5.52 -32.60 -23.21
CA GLU A 705 5.43 -31.20 -23.67
C GLU A 705 4.83 -30.24 -22.62
N SER A 706 4.16 -30.78 -21.59
CA SER A 706 3.62 -30.01 -20.48
C SER A 706 4.66 -29.58 -19.42
N ILE A 707 5.92 -30.03 -19.52
CA ILE A 707 7.01 -29.51 -18.70
C ILE A 707 7.33 -28.06 -19.14
N VAL A 708 7.48 -27.15 -18.18
CA VAL A 708 7.81 -25.74 -18.43
C VAL A 708 9.04 -25.64 -19.34
N HIS A 709 9.03 -24.73 -20.32
CA HIS A 709 10.11 -24.54 -21.29
C HIS A 709 10.67 -25.83 -21.97
N HIS A 710 9.82 -26.85 -22.19
CA HIS A 710 10.16 -28.16 -22.81
C HIS A 710 11.08 -28.10 -24.03
N LYS A 711 10.96 -27.05 -24.85
CA LYS A 711 11.79 -26.77 -26.03
C LYS A 711 13.32 -26.87 -25.83
N TYR A 712 13.81 -26.82 -24.59
CA TYR A 712 15.23 -26.97 -24.27
C TYR A 712 15.70 -28.42 -24.06
N PHE A 713 14.80 -29.40 -23.85
CA PHE A 713 15.19 -30.81 -23.78
C PHE A 713 15.81 -31.36 -25.08
N LYS A 714 15.63 -30.67 -26.21
CA LYS A 714 16.35 -30.96 -27.47
C LYS A 714 17.88 -30.89 -27.32
N GLU A 715 18.39 -30.16 -26.32
CA GLU A 715 19.81 -30.01 -25.98
C GLU A 715 20.24 -30.95 -24.83
N ASN A 716 19.31 -31.66 -24.18
CA ASN A 716 19.61 -32.66 -23.15
C ASN A 716 20.17 -33.94 -23.81
N GLN A 717 21.24 -34.52 -23.24
CA GLN A 717 21.86 -35.73 -23.77
C GLN A 717 20.91 -36.94 -23.78
N ASP A 718 20.01 -37.06 -22.81
CA ASP A 718 19.08 -38.18 -22.65
C ASP A 718 18.06 -38.31 -23.79
N ILE A 719 17.76 -37.23 -24.52
CA ILE A 719 16.83 -37.29 -25.67
C ILE A 719 17.36 -38.18 -26.81
N ASN A 720 18.68 -38.36 -26.87
CA ASN A 720 19.37 -39.21 -27.84
C ASN A 720 19.43 -40.69 -27.39
N ASN A 721 19.03 -40.99 -26.14
CA ASN A 721 18.97 -42.36 -25.64
C ASN A 721 17.65 -43.02 -26.06
N MET A 722 17.74 -43.94 -27.02
CA MET A 722 16.58 -44.67 -27.57
C MET A 722 15.78 -45.46 -26.51
N ILE A 723 16.38 -45.79 -25.36
CA ILE A 723 15.65 -46.43 -24.26
C ILE A 723 14.80 -45.40 -23.51
N TYR A 724 15.39 -44.25 -23.17
CA TYR A 724 14.72 -43.22 -22.38
C TYR A 724 13.62 -42.51 -23.18
N ASN A 725 13.79 -42.34 -24.49
CA ASN A 725 12.84 -41.60 -25.34
C ASN A 725 11.59 -42.43 -25.73
N THR A 726 11.03 -43.19 -24.79
CA THR A 726 9.74 -43.90 -24.93
C THR A 726 8.82 -43.57 -23.75
N LYS A 727 7.51 -43.79 -23.91
CA LYS A 727 6.47 -43.43 -22.90
C LYS A 727 6.82 -43.89 -21.48
N ASN A 728 7.33 -45.11 -21.33
CA ASN A 728 7.67 -45.69 -20.03
C ASN A 728 9.19 -45.74 -19.80
N GLY A 729 9.99 -45.77 -20.88
CA GLY A 729 11.44 -45.76 -20.79
C GLY A 729 12.01 -46.97 -20.07
N VAL A 730 12.74 -46.73 -18.97
CA VAL A 730 13.27 -47.78 -18.08
C VAL A 730 12.25 -48.31 -17.06
N TYR A 731 11.02 -47.78 -17.04
CA TYR A 731 10.00 -48.11 -16.04
C TYR A 731 8.92 -49.06 -16.56
N GLU A 732 8.27 -49.76 -15.62
CA GLU A 732 7.06 -50.53 -15.87
C GLU A 732 5.82 -49.62 -15.69
N GLU A 733 4.72 -49.91 -16.39
CA GLU A 733 3.46 -49.18 -16.20
C GLU A 733 2.89 -49.49 -14.81
N GLY A 734 2.50 -48.45 -14.06
CA GLY A 734 2.06 -48.56 -12.67
C GLY A 734 3.16 -48.91 -11.66
N CYS A 735 4.45 -48.71 -11.99
CA CYS A 735 5.56 -49.13 -11.13
C CYS A 735 5.58 -48.44 -9.75
N GLY A 736 5.00 -47.25 -9.65
CA GLY A 736 5.07 -46.35 -8.50
C GLY A 736 6.09 -45.23 -8.72
N LEU A 737 5.72 -43.98 -8.42
CA LEU A 737 6.61 -42.81 -8.54
C LEU A 737 7.84 -42.93 -7.62
N ASN A 738 7.73 -43.70 -6.53
CA ASN A 738 8.85 -44.02 -5.65
C ASN A 738 10.01 -44.78 -6.34
N LYS A 739 9.76 -45.44 -7.47
CA LYS A 739 10.78 -46.08 -8.33
C LYS A 739 11.27 -45.18 -9.47
N VAL A 740 10.59 -44.06 -9.73
CA VAL A 740 10.95 -43.11 -10.77
C VAL A 740 12.09 -42.20 -10.28
N VAL A 741 13.09 -42.04 -11.14
CA VAL A 741 14.17 -41.07 -10.96
C VAL A 741 13.63 -39.71 -11.37
N MET A 742 13.36 -38.85 -10.41
CA MET A 742 13.02 -37.44 -10.62
C MET A 742 14.31 -36.63 -10.73
N SER A 743 14.29 -35.53 -11.50
CA SER A 743 15.33 -34.49 -11.52
C SER A 743 15.83 -34.16 -10.11
N TRP A 744 17.14 -34.00 -9.94
CA TRP A 744 17.72 -33.73 -8.62
C TRP A 744 17.39 -32.32 -8.15
N GLY A 745 17.01 -32.17 -6.88
CA GLY A 745 16.61 -30.88 -6.30
C GLY A 745 16.25 -30.99 -4.82
N HIS A 746 15.72 -29.88 -4.29
CA HIS A 746 15.31 -29.73 -2.90
C HIS A 746 14.23 -30.76 -2.47
N ASP A 747 13.18 -30.98 -3.27
CA ASP A 747 12.15 -32.00 -3.05
C ASP A 747 12.74 -33.37 -2.68
N ASP A 748 13.65 -33.86 -3.53
CA ASP A 748 14.16 -35.23 -3.48
C ASP A 748 15.22 -35.40 -2.38
N TYR A 749 16.00 -34.35 -2.10
CA TYR A 749 16.93 -34.33 -0.98
C TYR A 749 16.22 -34.21 0.37
N MET A 750 15.19 -33.37 0.50
CA MET A 750 14.42 -33.27 1.74
C MET A 750 13.62 -34.54 2.02
N TYR A 751 13.09 -35.20 0.98
CA TYR A 751 12.53 -36.55 1.09
C TYR A 751 13.55 -37.57 1.65
N LEU A 752 14.80 -37.54 1.18
CA LEU A 752 15.86 -38.41 1.70
C LEU A 752 16.20 -38.08 3.15
N VAL A 753 16.36 -36.80 3.50
CA VAL A 753 16.58 -36.34 4.88
C VAL A 753 15.48 -36.86 5.80
N ALA A 754 14.21 -36.72 5.40
CA ALA A 754 13.09 -37.16 6.24
C ALA A 754 13.04 -38.69 6.42
N LYS A 755 13.24 -39.43 5.32
CA LYS A 755 13.18 -40.89 5.30
C LYS A 755 14.34 -41.55 6.07
N GLU A 756 15.57 -41.16 5.79
CA GLU A 756 16.79 -41.82 6.32
C GLU A 756 17.14 -41.37 7.76
N ASN A 757 16.42 -40.37 8.29
CA ASN A 757 16.38 -40.04 9.73
C ASN A 757 15.17 -40.67 10.45
N GLY A 758 14.36 -41.47 9.77
CA GLY A 758 13.29 -42.27 10.39
C GLY A 758 12.11 -41.43 10.93
N THR A 759 11.65 -40.44 10.16
CA THR A 759 10.45 -39.66 10.53
C THR A 759 9.22 -40.54 10.78
N THR A 760 8.34 -40.09 11.68
CA THR A 760 7.02 -40.70 11.90
C THR A 760 5.90 -39.98 11.14
N LEU A 761 6.24 -39.04 10.24
CA LEU A 761 5.27 -38.45 9.32
C LEU A 761 4.59 -39.52 8.44
N PRO A 762 3.30 -39.35 8.08
CA PRO A 762 2.60 -40.28 7.20
C PRO A 762 3.20 -40.24 5.79
N TYR A 763 3.00 -41.32 5.01
CA TYR A 763 3.47 -41.39 3.62
C TYR A 763 2.96 -40.21 2.76
N ALA A 764 1.74 -39.73 3.03
CA ALA A 764 1.19 -38.53 2.39
C ALA A 764 2.11 -37.30 2.50
N ALA A 765 2.75 -37.07 3.64
CA ALA A 765 3.70 -35.97 3.83
C ALA A 765 4.94 -36.16 2.96
N LEU A 766 5.51 -37.37 2.95
CA LEU A 766 6.70 -37.70 2.15
C LEU A 766 6.40 -37.64 0.64
N PHE A 767 5.18 -37.98 0.24
CA PHE A 767 4.69 -37.84 -1.13
C PHE A 767 4.58 -36.37 -1.53
N VAL A 768 4.01 -35.53 -0.67
CA VAL A 768 3.93 -34.07 -0.87
C VAL A 768 5.34 -33.47 -1.01
N ILE A 769 6.22 -33.68 -0.03
CA ILE A 769 7.59 -33.12 -0.03
C ILE A 769 8.34 -33.46 -1.33
N ARG A 770 8.22 -34.71 -1.81
CA ARG A 770 8.97 -35.19 -2.99
C ARG A 770 8.42 -34.72 -4.35
N TYR A 771 7.16 -34.30 -4.42
CA TYR A 771 6.48 -34.06 -5.71
C TYR A 771 5.72 -32.73 -5.79
N HIS A 772 5.82 -31.85 -4.80
CA HIS A 772 5.17 -30.52 -4.81
C HIS A 772 5.61 -29.67 -6.01
N SER A 773 6.86 -29.80 -6.45
CA SER A 773 7.37 -29.14 -7.67
C SER A 773 7.10 -29.91 -8.99
N PHE A 774 6.34 -31.01 -8.99
CA PHE A 774 6.10 -31.85 -10.18
C PHE A 774 4.87 -31.41 -11.00
N TYR A 775 4.90 -30.18 -11.53
CA TYR A 775 3.76 -29.54 -12.20
C TYR A 775 3.16 -30.32 -13.37
N ALA A 776 3.98 -30.99 -14.18
CA ALA A 776 3.49 -31.80 -15.29
C ALA A 776 2.50 -32.89 -14.83
N LEU A 777 2.69 -33.46 -13.63
CA LEU A 777 1.77 -34.44 -13.05
C LEU A 777 0.49 -33.81 -12.51
N HIS A 778 0.60 -32.84 -11.58
CA HIS A 778 -0.57 -32.37 -10.83
C HIS A 778 -1.33 -31.22 -11.49
N LYS A 779 -0.71 -30.45 -12.41
CA LYS A 779 -1.37 -29.40 -13.20
C LYS A 779 -1.86 -29.94 -14.55
N SER A 780 -1.03 -30.71 -15.25
CA SER A 780 -1.30 -31.14 -16.63
C SER A 780 -1.75 -32.61 -16.76
N GLY A 781 -1.57 -33.41 -15.71
CA GLY A 781 -1.99 -34.82 -15.69
C GLY A 781 -1.06 -35.78 -16.44
N ALA A 782 0.13 -35.35 -16.85
CA ALA A 782 1.14 -36.18 -17.47
C ALA A 782 1.67 -37.25 -16.49
N TYR A 783 2.36 -38.27 -17.00
CA TYR A 783 3.02 -39.34 -16.21
C TYR A 783 2.13 -40.19 -15.28
N LYS A 784 0.81 -40.01 -15.28
CA LYS A 784 -0.15 -40.82 -14.50
C LYS A 784 -0.05 -42.33 -14.75
N HIS A 785 0.51 -42.75 -15.88
CA HIS A 785 0.78 -44.16 -16.19
C HIS A 785 1.92 -44.78 -15.35
N LEU A 786 2.78 -43.98 -14.71
CA LEU A 786 3.82 -44.49 -13.81
C LEU A 786 3.33 -44.65 -12.35
N MET A 787 2.18 -44.06 -12.02
CA MET A 787 1.60 -44.08 -10.67
C MET A 787 1.02 -45.44 -10.29
N ASN A 788 1.31 -45.91 -9.08
CA ASN A 788 0.59 -47.02 -8.45
C ASN A 788 -0.70 -46.52 -7.75
N GLU A 789 -1.45 -47.40 -7.08
CA GLU A 789 -2.69 -46.98 -6.38
C GLU A 789 -2.42 -46.07 -5.17
N GLU A 790 -1.32 -46.27 -4.43
CA GLU A 790 -0.94 -45.43 -3.30
C GLU A 790 -0.60 -44.00 -3.75
N ASP A 791 0.11 -43.84 -4.88
CA ASP A 791 0.38 -42.53 -5.48
C ASP A 791 -0.94 -41.82 -5.87
N LYS A 792 -1.91 -42.57 -6.42
CA LYS A 792 -3.23 -42.04 -6.82
C LYS A 792 -4.07 -41.61 -5.62
N GLU A 793 -3.97 -42.31 -4.49
CA GLU A 793 -4.65 -41.91 -3.26
C GLU A 793 -4.02 -40.65 -2.64
N ASN A 794 -2.72 -40.43 -2.82
CA ASN A 794 -1.98 -39.30 -2.23
C ASN A 794 -1.96 -38.04 -3.10
N ILE A 795 -2.29 -38.11 -4.39
CA ILE A 795 -2.40 -36.92 -5.26
C ILE A 795 -3.42 -35.88 -4.74
N LYS A 796 -4.43 -36.31 -3.96
CA LYS A 796 -5.37 -35.39 -3.30
C LYS A 796 -4.67 -34.48 -2.28
N TRP A 797 -3.69 -35.00 -1.54
CA TRP A 797 -2.92 -34.24 -0.56
C TRP A 797 -1.93 -33.29 -1.23
N LEU A 798 -1.33 -33.73 -2.34
CA LEU A 798 -0.52 -32.88 -3.21
C LEU A 798 -1.33 -31.68 -3.76
N ASN A 799 -2.54 -31.94 -4.26
CA ASN A 799 -3.45 -30.90 -4.75
C ASN A 799 -4.02 -29.98 -3.65
N ILE A 800 -4.05 -30.43 -2.38
CA ILE A 800 -4.38 -29.58 -1.23
C ILE A 800 -3.17 -28.71 -0.90
N PHE A 801 -1.99 -29.32 -0.73
CA PHE A 801 -0.76 -28.65 -0.36
C PHE A 801 -0.37 -27.53 -1.33
N ASN A 802 -0.41 -27.80 -2.64
CA ASN A 802 -0.02 -26.84 -3.68
C ASN A 802 -0.98 -25.63 -3.76
N LYS A 803 -2.13 -25.63 -3.05
CA LYS A 803 -2.92 -24.41 -2.88
C LYS A 803 -2.29 -23.44 -1.88
N TYR A 804 -1.56 -23.96 -0.90
CA TYR A 804 -0.90 -23.14 0.11
C TYR A 804 0.44 -22.65 -0.41
N ASP A 805 1.34 -23.56 -0.80
CA ASP A 805 2.67 -23.22 -1.36
C ASP A 805 2.63 -22.11 -2.44
N LEU A 806 1.62 -22.11 -3.31
CA LEU A 806 1.49 -21.12 -4.39
C LEU A 806 0.65 -19.88 -4.05
N TYR A 807 -0.28 -19.96 -3.09
CA TYR A 807 -1.28 -18.90 -2.85
C TYR A 807 -1.35 -18.39 -1.39
N SER A 808 -0.56 -18.92 -0.46
CA SER A 808 -0.42 -18.38 0.90
C SER A 808 0.65 -17.29 1.03
N LYS A 809 1.42 -17.02 -0.04
CA LYS A 809 2.39 -15.91 -0.07
C LYS A 809 1.69 -14.59 0.31
N SER A 810 2.20 -13.89 1.32
CA SER A 810 1.50 -12.77 1.97
C SER A 810 2.46 -11.73 2.53
N SER A 811 2.19 -10.44 2.33
CA SER A 811 2.97 -9.36 2.96
C SER A 811 2.83 -9.32 4.50
N VAL A 812 1.88 -10.08 5.07
CA VAL A 812 1.72 -10.27 6.51
C VAL A 812 2.74 -11.30 7.00
N ARG A 813 3.86 -10.80 7.53
CA ARG A 813 4.89 -11.61 8.20
C ARG A 813 4.34 -12.35 9.42
N ILE A 814 4.87 -13.54 9.65
CA ILE A 814 4.51 -14.34 10.82
C ILE A 814 5.48 -14.04 11.96
N ASP A 815 4.95 -13.79 13.15
CA ASP A 815 5.79 -13.67 14.35
C ASP A 815 6.40 -15.04 14.68
N VAL A 816 7.63 -15.23 14.18
CA VAL A 816 8.42 -16.45 14.32
C VAL A 816 8.49 -16.90 15.78
N GLU A 817 8.74 -15.98 16.73
CA GLU A 817 8.92 -16.34 18.14
C GLU A 817 7.59 -16.73 18.81
N ASN A 818 6.45 -16.23 18.32
CA ASN A 818 5.12 -16.65 18.76
C ASN A 818 4.77 -18.08 18.30
N VAL A 819 5.08 -18.42 17.04
CA VAL A 819 4.72 -19.75 16.47
C VAL A 819 5.78 -20.83 16.69
N LYS A 820 7.05 -20.46 16.91
CA LYS A 820 8.19 -21.37 17.13
C LYS A 820 7.95 -22.42 18.22
N PRO A 821 7.35 -22.12 19.40
CA PRO A 821 7.02 -23.14 20.39
C PRO A 821 6.07 -24.23 19.86
N TYR A 822 5.10 -23.87 19.02
CA TYR A 822 4.18 -24.82 18.41
C TYR A 822 4.91 -25.73 17.41
N TYR A 823 5.67 -25.14 16.49
CA TYR A 823 6.38 -25.91 15.47
C TYR A 823 7.53 -26.76 16.03
N LEU A 824 8.24 -26.30 17.06
CA LEU A 824 9.21 -27.13 17.78
C LEU A 824 8.54 -28.36 18.42
N SER A 825 7.30 -28.25 18.90
CA SER A 825 6.55 -29.40 19.41
C SER A 825 6.19 -30.40 18.32
N LEU A 826 5.87 -29.94 17.10
CA LEU A 826 5.61 -30.81 15.95
C LEU A 826 6.90 -31.49 15.45
N ILE A 827 8.01 -30.74 15.37
CA ILE A 827 9.33 -31.29 15.05
C ILE A 827 9.69 -32.40 16.05
N GLN A 828 9.52 -32.16 17.35
CA GLN A 828 9.77 -33.16 18.40
C GLN A 828 8.81 -34.37 18.33
N LYS A 829 7.57 -34.21 17.85
CA LYS A 829 6.62 -35.31 17.64
C LYS A 829 7.03 -36.20 16.46
N TYR A 830 7.56 -35.61 15.39
CA TYR A 830 7.72 -36.27 14.10
C TYR A 830 9.16 -36.63 13.70
N PHE A 831 10.16 -36.09 14.40
CA PHE A 831 11.58 -36.25 14.07
C PHE A 831 12.46 -36.43 15.31
N PRO A 832 13.64 -37.05 15.17
CA PRO A 832 14.68 -36.96 16.19
C PRO A 832 15.13 -35.50 16.39
N LYS A 833 15.66 -35.18 17.57
CA LYS A 833 16.09 -33.80 17.89
C LYS A 833 17.17 -33.26 16.93
N ILE A 834 18.06 -34.13 16.48
CA ILE A 834 19.14 -33.85 15.53
C ILE A 834 18.98 -34.82 14.36
N LEU A 835 19.05 -34.30 13.14
CA LEU A 835 19.03 -35.06 11.90
C LEU A 835 20.41 -35.03 11.27
N ARG A 836 20.74 -36.08 10.54
CA ARG A 836 21.86 -36.10 9.59
C ARG A 836 21.40 -35.53 8.26
N TRP A 837 22.18 -34.62 7.68
CA TRP A 837 21.93 -34.01 6.37
C TRP A 837 23.11 -34.27 5.43
#